data_AF-A0A0C9WJ07-F1
#
_entry.id   AF-A0A0C9WJ07-F1
#
_cell.length_a   1.000
_cell.length_b   1.000
_cell.length_c   1.000
_cell.angle_alpha   90.00
_cell.angle_beta   90.00
_cell.angle_gamma   90.00
#
_symmetry.space_group_name_H-M   'P 1'
#
loop_
_entity.id
_entity.type
_entity.pdbx_description
1 polymer ?
#
loop_
_entity_poly.entity_id
_entity_poly.type
_entity_poly.pdbx_seq_one_letter_code
_entity_poly.pdbx_strand_id
1 'polypeptide(L)'
;MSQNRNTAKNGLVIEDLSKLNLNNDEPDNVRQESPTIVLMGMSGTGKSSFIKLLTGNKDIKIGMTIDPETSDISTYQFINDESEVAIVDTPGFDDNRPHMSDSKLLEDITKFLLKRLNTNSLQGLIYLHRISDVRFGGTATRNLRMFSRLCGPDAMKNVVILTTRWDETRLNVAQRTETELINTYFKEFMDNGAQVLRHDNSVESTREVIAAILDRPPIAHLQVIDEMMSGRSLFETEAGRELDNQLAKLHTQHVQEINELREQYKTARSAHDETQQAEIKQLRTELMGKLEKVDKDKKNLESFKDLTFAAEGAQIGENLPFVPRKLGGWAGGKVGTIVGNLVKRERDASRKSGRGVFEWAFSDMYPPYLKSIPKADQTTILDIFDFAALTETAATLFSQPLADILFKMHDLAPDFNTDRTMKDLVDRNLKLHRKSRQDTRAIRKRDMYYNKNIGLRDDWYTDAAFGQQHFTGTNTTTITRAPSRVVDEFKTVAHTQERADVEKLLESHSVDLYVEDYSDFRTAMGLPPSHEFISEGRYGCAAVVLFHLEPEGKLHPLAITLDHRGTIQASVTIFNRRISSATPGDEYSDWPWRYAKMCAQVSDWLRHEVAVHLVYTHLVEEIMIVSAHRTLDLDHVLFKLLEPHWSTTLSLNAAARETLVPKIIIGMTGFTAEETYAFLKTSYNNFNWTDHYVPNDLRKRGFPPEDLDKPKYHNYGYARNIARTWEILRKFVSKVLTTAYPGGDTQVADDPSVIAFCQEVRSGSGGRQPSFPEIKTLDGLIDFATMCIHVASPQHTAVNYLQQYYQTFVPNKPSALCARLPQSLTELQAYGEQDVLLALPVRRQRDWLIMAQVPYLLSFEMLDDQTILHYATTTSNASSTPEIIRDAAKTLKEDLEAFQYTVSRYSQELDDQKTPYLVLDPSKTAISILI
;
A
#
# COMPACT_ATOMS: atom_id res chain seq x y z
N MET A 1 57.31 -0.26 -40.89
CA MET A 1 57.01 0.36 -39.59
C MET A 1 55.49 0.49 -39.47
N SER A 2 54.97 0.29 -38.26
CA SER A 2 53.70 -0.36 -37.92
C SER A 2 52.38 0.27 -38.42
N GLN A 3 51.42 -0.65 -38.67
CA GLN A 3 49.97 -0.58 -38.88
C GLN A 3 49.25 0.40 -37.91
N ASN A 4 48.15 1.11 -38.19
CA ASN A 4 46.98 1.04 -39.08
C ASN A 4 45.89 -0.01 -38.77
N ARG A 5 44.87 0.46 -38.02
CA ARG A 5 43.39 0.34 -38.22
C ARG A 5 42.72 -1.04 -38.44
N ASN A 6 41.87 -1.35 -37.44
CA ASN A 6 40.41 -1.55 -37.53
C ASN A 6 39.81 -2.89 -38.06
N THR A 7 38.69 -3.25 -37.41
CA THR A 7 37.56 -4.11 -37.80
C THR A 7 37.56 -5.64 -37.52
N ALA A 8 36.55 -6.02 -36.70
CA ALA A 8 35.48 -7.01 -36.94
C ALA A 8 35.70 -8.53 -36.78
N LYS A 9 34.75 -9.10 -36.00
CA LYS A 9 33.94 -10.34 -36.18
C LYS A 9 34.58 -11.74 -36.09
N ASN A 10 33.69 -12.68 -35.73
CA ASN A 10 33.72 -14.15 -35.84
C ASN A 10 34.17 -14.86 -34.55
N GLY A 11 33.56 -15.95 -34.08
CA GLY A 11 32.69 -16.94 -34.73
C GLY A 11 33.17 -18.30 -34.25
N LEU A 12 32.39 -19.00 -33.42
CA LEU A 12 32.70 -20.32 -32.86
C LEU A 12 32.15 -21.40 -33.81
N VAL A 13 33.05 -22.24 -34.36
CA VAL A 13 32.71 -23.57 -34.87
C VAL A 13 33.78 -24.58 -34.42
N ILE A 14 33.22 -25.67 -33.91
CA ILE A 14 33.66 -26.97 -33.38
C ILE A 14 34.67 -27.73 -34.26
N GLU A 15 35.61 -28.46 -33.63
CA GLU A 15 36.22 -29.76 -34.01
C GLU A 15 37.26 -30.12 -32.92
N ASP A 16 37.61 -31.33 -32.50
CA ASP A 16 37.20 -32.73 -32.71
C ASP A 16 37.95 -33.52 -31.60
N LEU A 17 37.27 -34.32 -30.77
CA LEU A 17 37.87 -35.07 -29.64
C LEU A 17 38.00 -36.58 -29.92
N SER A 18 38.21 -36.95 -31.18
CA SER A 18 38.33 -38.34 -31.66
C SER A 18 39.66 -39.06 -31.31
N LYS A 19 40.27 -38.78 -30.15
CA LYS A 19 41.44 -39.56 -29.67
C LYS A 19 41.45 -39.71 -28.15
N LEU A 20 40.84 -40.79 -27.67
CA LEU A 20 41.41 -41.70 -26.66
C LEU A 20 40.42 -42.84 -26.44
N ASN A 21 40.77 -44.02 -26.95
CA ASN A 21 39.98 -45.24 -26.77
C ASN A 21 40.92 -46.34 -26.23
N LEU A 22 40.45 -47.02 -25.17
CA LEU A 22 40.68 -48.45 -24.84
C LEU A 22 42.05 -48.79 -24.20
N ASN A 23 42.19 -49.53 -23.08
CA ASN A 23 41.34 -50.59 -22.52
C ASN A 23 41.79 -50.96 -21.08
N ASN A 24 40.87 -51.61 -20.35
CA ASN A 24 41.03 -52.51 -19.19
C ASN A 24 41.08 -51.90 -17.78
N ASP A 25 39.90 -51.74 -17.19
CA ASP A 25 39.57 -52.29 -15.87
C ASP A 25 38.09 -52.75 -15.90
N GLU A 26 37.75 -53.76 -15.10
CA GLU A 26 36.47 -54.48 -15.02
C GLU A 26 35.23 -53.56 -14.88
N PRO A 27 34.01 -54.03 -15.26
CA PRO A 27 32.83 -53.19 -15.24
C PRO A 27 32.46 -52.84 -13.80
N ASP A 28 32.68 -51.59 -13.41
CA ASP A 28 32.08 -51.05 -12.20
C ASP A 28 30.56 -51.18 -12.34
N ASN A 29 30.04 -52.08 -11.51
CA ASN A 29 28.66 -52.50 -11.41
C ASN A 29 27.79 -51.24 -11.20
N VAL A 30 27.07 -50.80 -12.23
CA VAL A 30 26.03 -49.77 -12.11
C VAL A 30 25.03 -50.28 -11.07
N ARG A 31 25.07 -49.77 -9.84
CA ARG A 31 24.07 -50.09 -8.81
C ARG A 31 22.70 -49.69 -9.37
N GLN A 32 21.89 -50.68 -9.74
CA GLN A 32 20.48 -50.50 -10.03
C GLN A 32 19.82 -49.91 -8.78
N GLU A 33 19.26 -48.70 -8.87
CA GLU A 33 18.55 -48.11 -7.75
C GLU A 33 17.25 -48.88 -7.45
N SER A 34 17.01 -49.15 -6.17
CA SER A 34 15.82 -49.83 -5.66
C SER A 34 14.51 -49.11 -6.07
N PRO A 35 13.44 -49.84 -6.42
CA PRO A 35 12.12 -49.26 -6.65
C PRO A 35 11.67 -48.40 -5.46
N THR A 36 11.13 -47.22 -5.73
CA THR A 36 10.79 -46.21 -4.72
C THR A 36 9.28 -45.93 -4.70
N ILE A 37 8.66 -45.99 -3.52
CA ILE A 37 7.25 -45.68 -3.29
C ILE A 37 7.15 -44.47 -2.37
N VAL A 38 6.35 -43.46 -2.72
CA VAL A 38 6.18 -42.23 -1.91
C VAL A 38 4.83 -42.24 -1.20
N LEU A 39 4.84 -42.01 0.12
CA LEU A 39 3.64 -41.87 0.94
C LEU A 39 3.28 -40.40 1.13
N MET A 40 2.01 -40.08 0.91
CA MET A 40 1.43 -38.74 1.03
C MET A 40 0.12 -38.81 1.82
N GLY A 41 -0.31 -37.71 2.42
CA GLY A 41 -1.57 -37.62 3.17
C GLY A 41 -1.45 -36.73 4.41
N MET A 42 -2.59 -36.36 5.01
CA MET A 42 -2.64 -35.49 6.19
C MET A 42 -1.88 -36.10 7.40
N SER A 43 -1.56 -35.28 8.40
CA SER A 43 -0.98 -35.73 9.67
C SER A 43 -1.96 -36.65 10.38
N GLY A 44 -1.44 -37.68 11.04
CA GLY A 44 -2.28 -38.66 11.73
C GLY A 44 -3.03 -39.65 10.82
N THR A 45 -2.89 -39.62 9.50
CA THR A 45 -3.53 -40.63 8.61
C THR A 45 -2.87 -42.01 8.65
N GLY A 46 -1.80 -42.19 9.43
CA GLY A 46 -1.18 -43.50 9.66
C GLY A 46 0.04 -43.81 8.81
N LYS A 47 0.65 -42.82 8.12
CA LYS A 47 1.88 -42.99 7.32
C LYS A 47 3.00 -43.70 8.08
N SER A 48 3.39 -43.18 9.25
CA SER A 48 4.46 -43.78 10.06
C SER A 48 4.08 -45.16 10.62
N SER A 49 2.79 -45.41 10.91
CA SER A 49 2.30 -46.74 11.32
C SER A 49 2.40 -47.75 10.17
N PHE A 50 2.06 -47.33 8.95
CA PHE A 50 2.18 -48.14 7.74
C PHE A 50 3.64 -48.51 7.47
N ILE A 51 4.57 -47.54 7.54
CA ILE A 51 6.02 -47.80 7.39
C ILE A 51 6.53 -48.74 8.48
N LYS A 52 6.06 -48.58 9.72
CA LYS A 52 6.47 -49.44 10.84
C LYS A 52 6.05 -50.90 10.64
N LEU A 53 4.82 -51.12 10.17
CA LEU A 53 4.32 -52.46 9.84
C LEU A 53 5.09 -53.06 8.66
N LEU A 54 5.41 -52.24 7.66
CA LEU A 54 6.12 -52.67 6.46
C LEU A 54 7.59 -53.04 6.72
N THR A 55 8.32 -52.20 7.46
CA THR A 55 9.76 -52.35 7.68
C THR A 55 10.09 -53.23 8.89
N GLY A 56 9.13 -53.45 9.80
CA GLY A 56 9.38 -54.08 11.10
C GLY A 56 10.27 -53.25 12.04
N ASN A 57 10.61 -52.02 11.67
CA ASN A 57 11.55 -51.17 12.40
C ASN A 57 10.91 -50.60 13.68
N LYS A 58 11.37 -51.06 14.84
CA LYS A 58 10.82 -50.66 16.15
C LYS A 58 11.18 -49.23 16.56
N ASP A 59 12.23 -48.66 15.97
CA ASP A 59 12.76 -47.32 16.28
C ASP A 59 11.97 -46.19 15.63
N ILE A 60 11.05 -46.51 14.71
CA ILE A 60 10.09 -45.55 14.17
C ILE A 60 9.14 -45.13 15.29
N LYS A 61 9.27 -43.87 15.72
CA LYS A 61 8.39 -43.25 16.72
C LYS A 61 7.03 -42.99 16.10
N ILE A 62 5.99 -43.55 16.72
CA ILE A 62 4.60 -43.21 16.41
C ILE A 62 4.17 -42.19 17.47
N GLY A 63 4.05 -40.92 17.07
CA GLY A 63 3.61 -39.87 17.97
C GLY A 63 2.19 -40.15 18.51
N MET A 64 2.02 -40.06 19.83
CA MET A 64 0.70 -40.15 20.51
C MET A 64 0.11 -38.76 20.80
N THR A 65 0.70 -37.69 20.25
CA THR A 65 0.33 -36.28 20.45
C THR A 65 -0.23 -35.64 19.18
N ILE A 66 -0.95 -34.53 19.34
CA ILE A 66 -1.67 -33.80 18.26
C ILE A 66 -0.72 -33.05 17.31
N ASP A 67 0.55 -32.83 17.72
CA ASP A 67 1.56 -32.15 16.92
C ASP A 67 2.34 -33.12 15.98
N PRO A 68 2.56 -32.78 14.70
CA PRO A 68 3.32 -33.62 13.75
C PRO A 68 4.81 -33.74 14.12
N GLU A 69 5.35 -34.97 14.18
CA GLU A 69 6.75 -35.22 14.60
C GLU A 69 7.79 -35.26 13.46
N THR A 70 7.41 -35.49 12.19
CA THR A 70 8.38 -35.58 11.06
C THR A 70 8.73 -34.20 10.51
N SER A 71 9.97 -33.72 10.66
CA SER A 71 10.42 -32.41 10.15
C SER A 71 10.87 -32.40 8.68
N ASP A 72 11.30 -33.55 8.14
CA ASP A 72 11.93 -33.67 6.82
C ASP A 72 11.52 -34.97 6.09
N ILE A 73 11.57 -34.97 4.75
CA ILE A 73 11.31 -36.16 3.92
C ILE A 73 12.29 -37.28 4.30
N SER A 74 11.78 -38.43 4.73
CA SER A 74 12.58 -39.55 5.23
C SER A 74 12.44 -40.77 4.32
N THR A 75 13.54 -41.47 4.02
CA THR A 75 13.53 -42.69 3.19
C THR A 75 13.87 -43.91 4.05
N TYR A 76 13.10 -44.98 3.92
CA TYR A 76 13.28 -46.26 4.61
C TYR A 76 13.38 -47.38 3.58
N GLN A 77 14.28 -48.34 3.80
CA GLN A 77 14.42 -49.51 2.93
C GLN A 77 13.81 -50.75 3.59
N PHE A 78 13.21 -51.62 2.78
CA PHE A 78 12.72 -52.93 3.20
C PHE A 78 12.86 -53.95 2.07
N ILE A 79 12.79 -55.24 2.42
CA ILE A 79 12.90 -56.34 1.45
C ILE A 79 11.50 -56.89 1.17
N ASN A 80 11.13 -56.97 -0.11
CA ASN A 80 9.90 -57.61 -0.59
C ASN A 80 10.26 -58.75 -1.56
N ASP A 81 9.93 -59.99 -1.21
CA ASP A 81 10.14 -61.19 -2.04
C ASP A 81 11.51 -61.21 -2.76
N GLU A 82 12.58 -60.95 -2.00
CA GLU A 82 14.01 -60.90 -2.40
C GLU A 82 14.50 -59.59 -3.08
N SER A 83 13.63 -58.60 -3.31
CA SER A 83 14.02 -57.28 -3.85
C SER A 83 14.03 -56.18 -2.78
N GLU A 84 15.05 -55.32 -2.79
CA GLU A 84 15.10 -54.13 -1.94
C GLU A 84 14.22 -53.02 -2.51
N VAL A 85 13.31 -52.48 -1.70
CA VAL A 85 12.37 -51.41 -2.06
C VAL A 85 12.54 -50.25 -1.08
N ALA A 86 12.52 -49.03 -1.59
CA ALA A 86 12.55 -47.80 -0.79
C ALA A 86 11.13 -47.24 -0.60
N ILE A 87 10.78 -46.87 0.62
CA ILE A 87 9.55 -46.14 0.94
C ILE A 87 9.88 -44.77 1.52
N VAL A 88 9.21 -43.74 1.03
CA VAL A 88 9.49 -42.34 1.35
C VAL A 88 8.31 -41.78 2.16
N ASP A 89 8.59 -41.32 3.37
CA ASP A 89 7.64 -40.62 4.22
C ASP A 89 7.73 -39.11 3.96
N THR A 90 6.61 -38.49 3.55
CA THR A 90 6.52 -37.03 3.45
C THR A 90 5.88 -36.45 4.71
N PRO A 91 6.22 -35.21 5.10
CA PRO A 91 5.46 -34.48 6.12
C PRO A 91 3.94 -34.45 5.80
N GLY A 92 3.12 -34.35 6.85
CA GLY A 92 1.66 -34.27 6.68
C GLY A 92 1.22 -32.92 6.09
N PHE A 93 0.21 -32.94 5.22
CA PHE A 93 -0.25 -31.76 4.48
C PHE A 93 -1.03 -30.71 5.31
N ASP A 94 -1.27 -30.95 6.60
CA ASP A 94 -1.98 -30.07 7.53
C ASP A 94 -1.09 -29.66 8.71
N ASP A 95 0.22 -29.73 8.52
CA ASP A 95 1.20 -29.41 9.53
C ASP A 95 1.16 -27.93 9.91
N ASN A 96 0.71 -27.67 11.15
CA ASN A 96 0.53 -26.31 11.69
C ASN A 96 1.80 -25.73 12.32
N ARG A 97 2.97 -26.36 12.14
CA ARG A 97 4.23 -25.78 12.62
C ARG A 97 4.50 -24.42 11.95
N PRO A 98 5.10 -23.44 12.65
CA PRO A 98 5.29 -22.06 12.16
C PRO A 98 6.06 -21.90 10.84
N HIS A 99 6.75 -22.96 10.41
CA HIS A 99 7.64 -22.99 9.25
C HIS A 99 7.11 -23.83 8.08
N MET A 100 5.94 -24.47 8.21
CA MET A 100 5.36 -25.32 7.16
C MET A 100 4.10 -24.67 6.57
N SER A 101 4.01 -24.67 5.24
CA SER A 101 2.88 -24.13 4.47
C SER A 101 2.63 -24.98 3.23
N ASP A 102 1.46 -24.84 2.58
CA ASP A 102 1.10 -25.70 1.45
C ASP A 102 2.01 -25.46 0.25
N SER A 103 2.46 -24.22 0.03
CA SER A 103 3.46 -23.91 -0.99
C SER A 103 4.82 -24.53 -0.68
N LYS A 104 5.26 -24.51 0.58
CA LYS A 104 6.52 -25.13 0.99
C LYS A 104 6.51 -26.64 0.80
N LEU A 105 5.38 -27.28 1.11
CA LEU A 105 5.21 -28.70 0.89
C LEU A 105 5.23 -29.08 -0.60
N LEU A 106 4.58 -28.29 -1.45
CA LEU A 106 4.64 -28.46 -2.91
C LEU A 106 6.07 -28.36 -3.42
N GLU A 107 6.85 -27.40 -2.92
CA GLU A 107 8.28 -27.24 -3.22
C GLU A 107 9.08 -28.49 -2.84
N ASP A 108 8.96 -28.95 -1.59
CA ASP A 108 9.75 -30.06 -1.06
C ASP A 108 9.44 -31.38 -1.77
N ILE A 109 8.16 -31.64 -2.05
CA ILE A 109 7.73 -32.82 -2.82
C ILE A 109 8.28 -32.76 -4.24
N THR A 110 8.18 -31.61 -4.91
CA THR A 110 8.64 -31.47 -6.30
C THR A 110 10.15 -31.63 -6.39
N LYS A 111 10.91 -31.01 -5.49
CA LYS A 111 12.37 -31.18 -5.41
C LYS A 111 12.77 -32.63 -5.16
N PHE A 112 12.02 -33.33 -4.32
CA PHE A 112 12.25 -34.76 -4.08
C PHE A 112 12.03 -35.60 -5.34
N LEU A 113 10.91 -35.37 -6.06
CA LEU A 113 10.57 -36.11 -7.28
C LEU A 113 11.55 -35.83 -8.42
N LEU A 114 12.01 -34.58 -8.58
CA LEU A 114 13.04 -34.19 -9.55
C LEU A 114 14.34 -35.00 -9.38
N LYS A 115 14.77 -35.23 -8.13
CA LYS A 115 15.99 -36.01 -7.83
C LYS A 115 15.88 -37.48 -8.18
N ARG A 116 14.67 -38.06 -8.17
CA ARG A 116 14.43 -39.51 -8.35
C ARG A 116 14.06 -39.93 -9.76
N LEU A 117 13.56 -39.02 -10.60
CA LEU A 117 13.26 -39.34 -12.00
C LEU A 117 14.51 -39.54 -12.84
N ASN A 118 15.64 -38.93 -12.48
CA ASN A 118 16.94 -39.18 -13.13
C ASN A 118 17.42 -40.63 -12.99
N THR A 119 16.77 -41.44 -12.13
CA THR A 119 17.20 -42.82 -11.84
C THR A 119 16.16 -43.87 -12.26
N ASN A 120 15.04 -43.46 -12.89
CA ASN A 120 13.93 -44.33 -13.32
C ASN A 120 13.42 -45.30 -12.24
N SER A 121 13.58 -44.92 -10.97
CA SER A 121 13.32 -45.77 -9.81
C SER A 121 11.94 -45.54 -9.17
N LEU A 122 11.19 -44.51 -9.58
CA LEU A 122 9.90 -44.18 -8.98
C LEU A 122 8.81 -45.17 -9.42
N GLN A 123 8.31 -45.94 -8.47
CA GLN A 123 7.43 -47.09 -8.70
C GLN A 123 5.96 -46.77 -8.47
N GLY A 124 5.64 -45.94 -7.47
CA GLY A 124 4.27 -45.56 -7.18
C GLY A 124 4.11 -44.52 -6.08
N LEU A 125 2.89 -43.99 -5.98
CA LEU A 125 2.51 -42.96 -5.02
C LEU A 125 1.31 -43.45 -4.20
N ILE A 126 1.33 -43.28 -2.89
CA ILE A 126 0.23 -43.67 -2.00
C ILE A 126 -0.31 -42.44 -1.29
N TYR A 127 -1.61 -42.16 -1.45
CA TYR A 127 -2.29 -41.10 -0.70
C TYR A 127 -3.15 -41.71 0.42
N LEU A 128 -2.78 -41.45 1.69
CA LEU A 128 -3.45 -41.98 2.87
C LEU A 128 -4.56 -41.03 3.35
N HIS A 129 -5.75 -41.58 3.58
CA HIS A 129 -6.91 -40.87 4.13
C HIS A 129 -7.55 -41.69 5.26
N ARG A 130 -8.03 -41.04 6.34
CA ARG A 130 -8.74 -41.75 7.43
C ARG A 130 -10.20 -41.90 7.06
N ILE A 131 -10.74 -43.10 7.19
CA ILE A 131 -12.15 -43.33 6.91
C ILE A 131 -13.08 -42.74 7.99
N SER A 132 -12.53 -42.44 9.17
CA SER A 132 -13.24 -41.81 10.29
C SER A 132 -13.51 -40.31 10.09
N ASP A 133 -12.92 -39.67 9.07
CA ASP A 133 -13.13 -38.25 8.78
C ASP A 133 -14.50 -38.03 8.07
N VAL A 134 -15.56 -37.82 8.87
CA VAL A 134 -16.95 -37.66 8.39
C VAL A 134 -17.17 -36.38 7.55
N ARG A 135 -16.21 -35.44 7.56
CA ARG A 135 -16.22 -34.24 6.71
C ARG A 135 -14.90 -34.16 5.96
N PHE A 136 -14.96 -34.15 4.63
CA PHE A 136 -13.79 -33.83 3.81
C PHE A 136 -13.51 -32.32 3.94
N GLY A 137 -12.59 -31.96 4.85
CA GLY A 137 -12.29 -30.56 5.17
C GLY A 137 -11.73 -29.77 3.97
N GLY A 138 -11.79 -28.44 4.03
CA GLY A 138 -11.25 -27.57 2.98
C GLY A 138 -9.77 -27.83 2.67
N THR A 139 -8.96 -28.07 3.71
CA THR A 139 -7.55 -28.45 3.60
C THR A 139 -7.35 -29.81 2.90
N ALA A 140 -8.13 -30.82 3.27
CA ALA A 140 -8.06 -32.15 2.63
C ALA A 140 -8.43 -32.08 1.13
N THR A 141 -9.44 -31.27 0.79
CA THR A 141 -9.86 -31.01 -0.60
C THR A 141 -8.76 -30.35 -1.41
N ARG A 142 -8.13 -29.33 -0.83
CA ARG A 142 -7.00 -28.63 -1.44
C ARG A 142 -5.84 -29.57 -1.75
N ASN A 143 -5.44 -30.34 -0.75
CA ASN A 143 -4.30 -31.25 -0.82
C ASN A 143 -4.51 -32.35 -1.85
N LEU A 144 -5.71 -32.94 -1.89
CA LEU A 144 -6.05 -33.97 -2.86
C LEU A 144 -6.04 -33.43 -4.30
N ARG A 145 -6.55 -32.21 -4.53
CA ARG A 145 -6.51 -31.57 -5.86
C ARG A 145 -5.10 -31.22 -6.30
N MET A 146 -4.30 -30.65 -5.40
CA MET A 146 -2.88 -30.39 -5.65
C MET A 146 -2.16 -31.68 -6.03
N PHE A 147 -2.37 -32.77 -5.27
CA PHE A 147 -1.80 -34.09 -5.56
C PHE A 147 -2.24 -34.64 -6.93
N SER A 148 -3.52 -34.46 -7.29
CA SER A 148 -4.04 -34.85 -8.61
C SER A 148 -3.27 -34.17 -9.75
N ARG A 149 -3.08 -32.85 -9.66
CA ARG A 149 -2.35 -32.05 -10.65
C ARG A 149 -0.85 -32.31 -10.66
N LEU A 150 -0.28 -32.72 -9.53
CA LEU A 150 1.13 -33.08 -9.42
C LEU A 150 1.43 -34.37 -10.20
N CYS A 151 0.52 -35.36 -10.09
CA CYS A 151 0.66 -36.65 -10.78
C CYS A 151 0.34 -36.55 -12.28
N GLY A 152 -0.82 -35.98 -12.61
CA GLY A 152 -1.39 -36.04 -13.96
C GLY A 152 -1.88 -37.42 -14.37
N PRO A 153 -2.61 -37.54 -15.49
CA PRO A 153 -3.36 -38.75 -15.86
C PRO A 153 -2.47 -39.98 -16.09
N ASP A 154 -1.27 -39.82 -16.64
CA ASP A 154 -0.39 -40.94 -17.00
C ASP A 154 0.18 -41.69 -15.79
N ALA A 155 0.40 -40.98 -14.68
CA ALA A 155 0.92 -41.54 -13.44
C ALA A 155 -0.18 -42.16 -12.56
N MET A 156 -1.46 -41.89 -12.82
CA MET A 156 -2.58 -42.32 -11.96
C MET A 156 -2.70 -43.83 -11.81
N LYS A 157 -2.33 -44.61 -12.83
CA LYS A 157 -2.29 -46.08 -12.76
C LYS A 157 -1.31 -46.64 -11.71
N ASN A 158 -0.36 -45.81 -11.27
CA ASN A 158 0.63 -46.11 -10.23
C ASN A 158 0.27 -45.44 -8.88
N VAL A 159 -0.92 -44.83 -8.78
CA VAL A 159 -1.43 -44.19 -7.57
C VAL A 159 -2.36 -45.14 -6.82
N VAL A 160 -2.14 -45.29 -5.52
CA VAL A 160 -3.07 -45.95 -4.59
C VAL A 160 -3.61 -44.94 -3.59
N ILE A 161 -4.93 -44.80 -3.53
CA ILE A 161 -5.61 -44.09 -2.44
C ILE A 161 -5.89 -45.11 -1.34
N LEU A 162 -5.20 -44.97 -0.22
CA LEU A 162 -5.28 -45.89 0.90
C LEU A 162 -6.17 -45.33 2.00
N THR A 163 -7.31 -45.98 2.24
CA THR A 163 -8.19 -45.65 3.36
C THR A 163 -7.77 -46.40 4.62
N THR A 164 -7.61 -45.67 5.73
CA THR A 164 -7.01 -46.16 6.98
C THR A 164 -7.95 -45.94 8.17
N ARG A 165 -7.58 -46.49 9.34
CA ARG A 165 -8.29 -46.30 10.62
C ARG A 165 -9.75 -46.75 10.61
N TRP A 166 -10.00 -47.88 9.94
CA TRP A 166 -11.31 -48.52 9.86
C TRP A 166 -11.85 -49.00 11.21
N ASP A 167 -10.98 -49.13 12.20
CA ASP A 167 -11.26 -49.50 13.58
C ASP A 167 -11.80 -48.35 14.45
N GLU A 168 -11.68 -47.08 14.01
CA GLU A 168 -12.08 -45.90 14.79
C GLU A 168 -13.55 -45.50 14.63
N THR A 169 -14.27 -46.08 13.67
CA THR A 169 -15.68 -45.75 13.42
C THR A 169 -16.50 -47.00 13.14
N ARG A 170 -17.83 -46.89 13.22
CA ARG A 170 -18.72 -48.04 12.97
C ARG A 170 -18.63 -48.43 11.49
N LEU A 171 -18.51 -49.72 11.20
CA LEU A 171 -18.31 -50.26 9.84
C LEU A 171 -19.34 -49.74 8.83
N ASN A 172 -20.61 -49.63 9.22
CA ASN A 172 -21.66 -49.12 8.35
C ASN A 172 -21.53 -47.62 8.02
N VAL A 173 -20.93 -46.82 8.92
CA VAL A 173 -20.59 -45.41 8.68
C VAL A 173 -19.36 -45.34 7.77
N ALA A 174 -18.30 -46.10 8.07
CA ALA A 174 -17.10 -46.17 7.25
C ALA A 174 -17.41 -46.54 5.78
N GLN A 175 -18.25 -47.56 5.55
CA GLN A 175 -18.63 -47.99 4.20
C GLN A 175 -19.44 -46.92 3.45
N ARG A 176 -20.28 -46.14 4.15
CA ARG A 176 -21.00 -45.00 3.55
C ARG A 176 -20.04 -43.89 3.18
N THR A 177 -19.14 -43.51 4.10
CA THR A 177 -18.10 -42.51 3.84
C THR A 177 -17.22 -42.92 2.67
N GLU A 178 -16.79 -44.18 2.61
CA GLU A 178 -16.01 -44.70 1.49
C GLU A 178 -16.76 -44.57 0.16
N THR A 179 -18.04 -44.97 0.13
CA THR A 179 -18.89 -44.85 -1.06
C THR A 179 -19.02 -43.39 -1.51
N GLU A 180 -19.18 -42.47 -0.56
CA GLU A 180 -19.26 -41.03 -0.85
C GLU A 180 -17.93 -40.51 -1.41
N LEU A 181 -16.80 -40.83 -0.76
CA LEU A 181 -15.47 -40.42 -1.20
C LEU A 181 -15.14 -40.95 -2.60
N ILE A 182 -15.44 -42.22 -2.89
CA ILE A 182 -15.26 -42.83 -4.21
C ILE A 182 -16.06 -42.10 -5.28
N ASN A 183 -17.32 -41.76 -4.99
CA ASN A 183 -18.21 -41.14 -5.97
C ASN A 183 -17.98 -39.63 -6.14
N THR A 184 -17.22 -38.99 -5.25
CA THR A 184 -17.01 -37.54 -5.26
C THR A 184 -15.53 -37.19 -5.42
N TYR A 185 -14.74 -37.30 -4.35
CA TYR A 185 -13.37 -36.81 -4.28
C TYR A 185 -12.35 -37.73 -4.97
N PHE A 186 -12.53 -39.05 -4.90
CA PHE A 186 -11.60 -40.02 -5.52
C PHE A 186 -11.99 -40.40 -6.94
N LYS A 187 -13.13 -39.88 -7.43
CA LYS A 187 -13.65 -40.23 -8.75
C LYS A 187 -12.66 -39.91 -9.87
N GLU A 188 -12.04 -38.72 -9.85
CA GLU A 188 -11.04 -38.31 -10.86
C GLU A 188 -9.84 -39.28 -10.90
N PHE A 189 -9.39 -39.74 -9.75
CA PHE A 189 -8.26 -40.68 -9.64
C PHE A 189 -8.63 -42.06 -10.21
N MET A 190 -9.80 -42.56 -9.83
CA MET A 190 -10.34 -43.85 -10.29
C MET A 190 -10.60 -43.85 -11.80
N ASP A 191 -11.17 -42.77 -12.34
CA ASP A 191 -11.41 -42.61 -13.78
C ASP A 191 -10.10 -42.66 -14.59
N ASN A 192 -8.97 -42.26 -13.97
CA ASN A 192 -7.62 -42.31 -14.57
C ASN A 192 -6.80 -43.55 -14.15
N GLY A 193 -7.43 -44.54 -13.51
CA GLY A 193 -6.81 -45.85 -13.25
C GLY A 193 -6.13 -46.03 -11.89
N ALA A 194 -6.26 -45.07 -10.97
CA ALA A 194 -5.83 -45.25 -9.58
C ALA A 194 -6.69 -46.29 -8.86
N GLN A 195 -6.11 -46.96 -7.86
CA GLN A 195 -6.82 -47.94 -7.04
C GLN A 195 -7.14 -47.39 -5.65
N VAL A 196 -8.32 -47.71 -5.12
CA VAL A 196 -8.70 -47.42 -3.73
C VAL A 196 -8.61 -48.72 -2.94
N LEU A 197 -7.74 -48.77 -1.92
CA LEU A 197 -7.55 -49.94 -1.06
C LEU A 197 -7.85 -49.60 0.41
N ARG A 198 -8.17 -50.62 1.20
CA ARG A 198 -8.41 -50.50 2.64
C ARG A 198 -7.21 -51.03 3.42
N HIS A 199 -6.77 -50.29 4.42
CA HIS A 199 -5.75 -50.73 5.37
C HIS A 199 -6.37 -50.87 6.76
N ASP A 200 -6.29 -52.09 7.29
CA ASP A 200 -6.83 -52.50 8.59
C ASP A 200 -5.74 -52.62 9.68
N ASN A 201 -4.59 -51.95 9.48
CA ASN A 201 -3.40 -52.01 10.34
C ASN A 201 -2.78 -53.42 10.48
N SER A 202 -3.05 -54.33 9.54
CA SER A 202 -2.41 -55.65 9.47
C SER A 202 -1.19 -55.66 8.55
N VAL A 203 -0.30 -56.64 8.73
CA VAL A 203 0.85 -56.86 7.84
C VAL A 203 0.37 -57.33 6.47
N GLU A 204 -0.70 -58.12 6.45
CA GLU A 204 -1.34 -58.66 5.26
C GLU A 204 -1.84 -57.53 4.34
N SER A 205 -2.64 -56.59 4.87
CA SER A 205 -3.12 -55.46 4.06
C SER A 205 -1.99 -54.51 3.63
N THR A 206 -0.91 -54.41 4.41
CA THR A 206 0.29 -53.66 4.00
C THR A 206 0.95 -54.31 2.78
N ARG A 207 1.11 -55.64 2.78
CA ARG A 207 1.70 -56.38 1.64
C ARG A 207 0.85 -56.28 0.39
N GLU A 208 -0.47 -56.38 0.51
CA GLU A 208 -1.39 -56.23 -0.62
C GLU A 208 -1.24 -54.87 -1.32
N VAL A 209 -1.12 -53.79 -0.55
CA VAL A 209 -0.92 -52.43 -1.09
C VAL A 209 0.40 -52.31 -1.84
N ILE A 210 1.48 -52.86 -1.29
CA ILE A 210 2.81 -52.81 -1.92
C ILE A 210 2.84 -53.66 -3.19
N ALA A 211 2.26 -54.86 -3.16
CA ALA A 211 2.16 -55.73 -4.34
C ALA A 211 1.41 -55.04 -5.49
N ALA A 212 0.28 -54.37 -5.19
CA ALA A 212 -0.52 -53.66 -6.20
C ALA A 212 0.24 -52.55 -6.94
N ILE A 213 1.31 -52.01 -6.34
CA ILE A 213 2.17 -50.95 -6.90
C ILE A 213 3.39 -51.54 -7.63
N LEU A 214 4.01 -52.57 -7.05
CA LEU A 214 5.19 -53.22 -7.64
C LEU A 214 4.86 -54.00 -8.93
N ASP A 215 3.63 -54.46 -9.09
CA ASP A 215 3.15 -55.13 -10.32
C ASP A 215 3.00 -54.19 -11.53
N ARG A 216 3.22 -52.88 -11.35
CA ARG A 216 3.12 -51.87 -12.41
C ARG A 216 4.50 -51.52 -12.97
N PRO A 217 4.62 -51.02 -14.21
CA PRO A 217 5.89 -50.42 -14.66
C PRO A 217 6.19 -49.13 -13.87
N PRO A 218 7.47 -48.74 -13.69
CA PRO A 218 7.84 -47.46 -13.08
C PRO A 218 7.16 -46.27 -13.76
N ILE A 219 6.94 -45.20 -12.98
CA ILE A 219 6.36 -43.95 -13.46
C ILE A 219 7.39 -43.25 -14.35
N ALA A 220 7.13 -43.23 -15.65
CA ALA A 220 7.99 -42.55 -16.64
C ALA A 220 7.76 -41.03 -16.70
N HIS A 221 6.52 -40.60 -16.45
CA HIS A 221 6.07 -39.23 -16.65
C HIS A 221 5.23 -38.78 -15.45
N LEU A 222 5.60 -37.64 -14.87
CA LEU A 222 4.83 -36.93 -13.85
C LEU A 222 4.56 -35.53 -14.36
N GLN A 223 3.29 -35.12 -14.35
CA GLN A 223 2.87 -33.88 -14.98
C GLN A 223 3.64 -32.64 -14.47
N VAL A 224 3.83 -32.50 -13.15
CA VAL A 224 4.59 -31.34 -12.61
C VAL A 224 6.04 -31.31 -13.12
N ILE A 225 6.63 -32.48 -13.34
CA ILE A 225 8.03 -32.60 -13.75
C ILE A 225 8.17 -32.37 -15.25
N ASP A 226 7.31 -32.97 -16.06
CA ASP A 226 7.28 -32.75 -17.51
C ASP A 226 7.04 -31.26 -17.83
N GLU A 227 6.15 -30.61 -17.07
CA GLU A 227 5.90 -29.17 -17.16
C GLU A 227 7.16 -28.35 -16.82
N MET A 228 7.88 -28.70 -15.75
CA MET A 228 9.12 -28.00 -15.40
C MET A 228 10.27 -28.27 -16.39
N MET A 229 10.39 -29.49 -16.91
CA MET A 229 11.35 -29.84 -17.96
C MET A 229 11.08 -29.07 -19.26
N SER A 230 9.82 -28.72 -19.54
CA SER A 230 9.43 -27.87 -20.68
C SER A 230 9.79 -26.38 -20.49
N GLY A 231 10.44 -26.02 -19.39
CA GLY A 231 10.91 -24.67 -19.09
C GLY A 231 9.97 -23.84 -18.23
N ARG A 232 8.90 -24.42 -17.66
CA ARG A 232 8.05 -23.73 -16.70
C ARG A 232 8.69 -23.72 -15.31
N SER A 233 8.46 -22.66 -14.56
CA SER A 233 8.74 -22.64 -13.12
C SER A 233 7.70 -23.46 -12.33
N LEU A 234 8.00 -23.86 -11.09
CA LEU A 234 7.03 -24.57 -10.24
C LEU A 234 5.73 -23.77 -10.06
N PHE A 235 5.82 -22.44 -9.96
CA PHE A 235 4.67 -21.54 -9.90
C PHE A 235 3.74 -21.68 -11.12
N GLU A 236 4.31 -21.94 -12.31
CA GLU A 236 3.58 -21.99 -13.59
C GLU A 236 3.06 -23.40 -13.94
N THR A 237 3.35 -24.41 -13.12
CA THR A 237 2.80 -25.77 -13.26
C THR A 237 1.31 -25.78 -12.96
N GLU A 238 0.58 -26.80 -13.43
CA GLU A 238 -0.83 -27.00 -13.07
C GLU A 238 -1.01 -27.17 -11.55
N ALA A 239 -0.06 -27.80 -10.87
CA ALA A 239 -0.07 -27.92 -9.41
C ALA A 239 0.13 -26.57 -8.71
N GLY A 240 1.06 -25.74 -9.20
CA GLY A 240 1.29 -24.38 -8.71
C GLY A 240 0.10 -23.46 -8.94
N ARG A 241 -0.50 -23.48 -10.13
CA ARG A 241 -1.71 -22.72 -10.47
C ARG A 241 -2.92 -23.15 -9.65
N GLU A 242 -3.13 -24.45 -9.45
CA GLU A 242 -4.23 -24.95 -8.63
C GLU A 242 -4.09 -24.48 -7.17
N LEU A 243 -2.87 -24.47 -6.62
CA LEU A 243 -2.62 -23.95 -5.28
C LEU A 243 -2.86 -22.44 -5.19
N ASP A 244 -2.38 -21.65 -6.17
CA ASP A 244 -2.61 -20.20 -6.21
C ASP A 244 -4.11 -19.87 -6.29
N ASN A 245 -4.86 -20.56 -7.15
CA ASN A 245 -6.31 -20.40 -7.27
C ASN A 245 -7.03 -20.66 -5.94
N GLN A 246 -6.60 -21.69 -5.21
CA GLN A 246 -7.21 -22.04 -3.93
C GLN A 246 -6.83 -21.07 -2.81
N LEU A 247 -5.58 -20.60 -2.77
CA LEU A 247 -5.14 -19.55 -1.83
C LEU A 247 -5.89 -18.24 -2.11
N ALA A 248 -6.05 -17.85 -3.38
CA ALA A 248 -6.83 -16.68 -3.77
C ALA A 248 -8.31 -16.78 -3.35
N LYS A 249 -8.91 -17.96 -3.49
CA LYS A 249 -10.29 -18.22 -3.03
C LYS A 249 -10.41 -18.11 -1.52
N LEU A 250 -9.49 -18.73 -0.78
CA LEU A 250 -9.49 -18.70 0.70
C LEU A 250 -9.26 -17.28 1.23
N HIS A 251 -8.34 -16.55 0.61
CA HIS A 251 -8.12 -15.14 0.86
C HIS A 251 -9.42 -14.33 0.68
N THR A 252 -10.11 -14.53 -0.45
CA THR A 252 -11.36 -13.81 -0.75
C THR A 252 -12.43 -14.12 0.29
N GLN A 253 -12.53 -15.37 0.74
CA GLN A 253 -13.49 -15.81 1.76
C GLN A 253 -13.21 -15.15 3.13
N HIS A 254 -11.97 -15.19 3.62
CA HIS A 254 -11.64 -14.57 4.92
C HIS A 254 -11.86 -13.06 4.91
N VAL A 255 -11.57 -12.38 3.80
CA VAL A 255 -11.87 -10.95 3.64
C VAL A 255 -13.38 -10.68 3.70
N GLN A 256 -14.20 -11.52 3.05
CA GLN A 256 -15.66 -11.40 3.11
C GLN A 256 -16.17 -11.55 4.56
N GLU A 257 -15.70 -12.57 5.28
CA GLU A 257 -16.07 -12.82 6.68
C GLU A 257 -15.65 -11.65 7.60
N ILE A 258 -14.45 -11.09 7.41
CA ILE A 258 -13.99 -9.90 8.15
C ILE A 258 -14.89 -8.68 7.87
N ASN A 259 -15.30 -8.47 6.62
CA ASN A 259 -16.18 -7.37 6.24
C ASN A 259 -17.61 -7.54 6.79
N GLU A 260 -18.09 -8.77 6.91
CA GLU A 260 -19.37 -9.08 7.57
C GLU A 260 -19.30 -8.79 9.07
N LEU A 261 -18.23 -9.25 9.74
CA LEU A 261 -17.97 -8.94 11.14
C LEU A 261 -17.88 -7.42 11.39
N ARG A 262 -17.32 -6.65 10.44
CA ARG A 262 -17.27 -5.18 10.54
C ARG A 262 -18.67 -4.55 10.54
N GLU A 263 -19.62 -5.07 9.78
CA GLU A 263 -21.01 -4.57 9.85
C GLU A 263 -21.72 -5.03 11.11
N GLN A 264 -21.57 -6.29 11.49
CA GLN A 264 -22.13 -6.81 12.74
C GLN A 264 -21.62 -5.98 13.93
N TYR A 265 -20.35 -5.55 13.90
CA TYR A 265 -19.77 -4.68 14.91
C TYR A 265 -20.45 -3.31 14.95
N LYS A 266 -20.75 -2.70 13.78
CA LYS A 266 -21.49 -1.43 13.73
C LYS A 266 -22.90 -1.58 14.27
N THR A 267 -23.60 -2.67 13.94
CA THR A 267 -24.94 -2.94 14.45
C THR A 267 -24.93 -3.17 15.96
N ALA A 268 -24.00 -3.98 16.47
CA ALA A 268 -23.81 -4.20 17.91
C ALA A 268 -23.46 -2.89 18.66
N ARG A 269 -22.70 -2.00 18.01
CA ARG A 269 -22.39 -0.66 18.55
C ARG A 269 -23.62 0.23 18.61
N SER A 270 -24.44 0.28 17.56
CA SER A 270 -25.70 1.04 17.57
C SER A 270 -26.70 0.50 18.60
N ALA A 271 -26.62 -0.79 18.93
CA ALA A 271 -27.43 -1.42 19.97
C ALA A 271 -26.82 -1.32 21.38
N HIS A 272 -25.62 -0.74 21.54
CA HIS A 272 -24.85 -0.71 22.78
C HIS A 272 -24.60 -2.10 23.41
N ASP A 273 -24.45 -3.14 22.59
CA ASP A 273 -24.15 -4.51 23.04
C ASP A 273 -22.64 -4.73 23.15
N GLU A 274 -22.08 -4.53 24.34
CA GLU A 274 -20.65 -4.69 24.61
C GLU A 274 -20.17 -6.15 24.51
N THR A 275 -21.05 -7.12 24.78
CA THR A 275 -20.71 -8.55 24.77
C THR A 275 -20.51 -9.02 23.33
N GLN A 276 -21.46 -8.67 22.46
CA GLN A 276 -21.37 -8.96 21.03
C GLN A 276 -20.19 -8.25 20.38
N GLN A 277 -19.87 -7.01 20.81
CA GLN A 277 -18.68 -6.29 20.33
C GLN A 277 -17.36 -7.01 20.69
N ALA A 278 -17.24 -7.56 21.91
CA ALA A 278 -16.05 -8.28 22.34
C ALA A 278 -15.88 -9.60 21.57
N GLU A 279 -16.97 -10.34 21.36
CA GLU A 279 -16.98 -11.59 20.58
C GLU A 279 -16.59 -11.35 19.11
N ILE A 280 -17.16 -10.31 18.49
CA ILE A 280 -16.82 -9.93 17.11
C ILE A 280 -15.35 -9.51 16.98
N LYS A 281 -14.80 -8.79 17.97
CA LYS A 281 -13.36 -8.44 17.99
C LYS A 281 -12.46 -9.67 18.05
N GLN A 282 -12.82 -10.66 18.87
CA GLN A 282 -12.07 -11.90 18.98
C GLN A 282 -12.11 -12.69 17.66
N LEU A 283 -13.29 -12.87 17.07
CA LEU A 283 -13.48 -13.54 15.79
C LEU A 283 -12.70 -12.84 14.66
N ARG A 284 -12.73 -11.50 14.63
CA ARG A 284 -11.97 -10.71 13.65
C ARG A 284 -10.47 -10.93 13.80
N THR A 285 -9.96 -10.94 15.03
CA THR A 285 -8.53 -11.16 15.30
C THR A 285 -8.09 -12.55 14.82
N GLU A 286 -8.90 -13.57 15.09
CA GLU A 286 -8.63 -14.93 14.62
C GLU A 286 -8.63 -15.03 13.09
N LEU A 287 -9.58 -14.38 12.42
CA LEU A 287 -9.67 -14.35 10.96
C LEU A 287 -8.51 -13.58 10.31
N MET A 288 -8.07 -12.48 10.90
CA MET A 288 -6.90 -11.73 10.42
C MET A 288 -5.63 -12.59 10.50
N GLY A 289 -5.42 -13.34 11.58
CA GLY A 289 -4.30 -14.29 11.68
C GLY A 289 -4.36 -15.42 10.64
N LYS A 290 -5.56 -15.88 10.26
CA LYS A 290 -5.73 -16.84 9.15
C LYS A 290 -5.41 -16.21 7.80
N LEU A 291 -5.82 -14.96 7.57
CA LEU A 291 -5.54 -14.21 6.34
C LEU A 291 -4.03 -13.99 6.15
N GLU A 292 -3.33 -13.56 7.19
CA GLU A 292 -1.86 -13.41 7.17
C GLU A 292 -1.13 -14.71 6.78
N LYS A 293 -1.62 -15.86 7.28
CA LYS A 293 -1.07 -17.17 6.92
C LYS A 293 -1.24 -17.45 5.42
N VAL A 294 -2.39 -17.10 4.84
CA VAL A 294 -2.67 -17.27 3.40
C VAL A 294 -1.80 -16.34 2.55
N ASP A 295 -1.63 -15.08 2.94
CA ASP A 295 -0.80 -14.12 2.22
C ASP A 295 0.68 -14.52 2.21
N LYS A 296 1.18 -15.01 3.36
CA LYS A 296 2.53 -15.54 3.46
C LYS A 296 2.72 -16.75 2.53
N ASP A 297 1.74 -17.65 2.49
CA ASP A 297 1.79 -18.85 1.65
C ASP A 297 1.76 -18.50 0.15
N LYS A 298 0.98 -17.47 -0.23
CA LYS A 298 0.94 -16.96 -1.60
C LYS A 298 2.26 -16.32 -2.03
N LYS A 299 2.87 -15.50 -1.15
CA LYS A 299 4.21 -14.92 -1.41
C LYS A 299 5.28 -15.99 -1.55
N ASN A 300 5.24 -17.03 -0.71
CA ASN A 300 6.14 -18.18 -0.82
C ASN A 300 5.96 -18.88 -2.17
N LEU A 301 4.71 -19.13 -2.59
CA LEU A 301 4.41 -19.73 -3.88
C LEU A 301 4.93 -18.89 -5.06
N GLU A 302 4.73 -17.56 -5.03
CA GLU A 302 5.23 -16.63 -6.05
C GLU A 302 6.76 -16.58 -6.12
N SER A 303 7.47 -16.81 -5.01
CA SER A 303 8.92 -16.88 -5.00
C SER A 303 9.48 -18.05 -5.81
N PHE A 304 8.64 -19.04 -6.14
CA PHE A 304 9.03 -20.18 -6.96
C PHE A 304 9.05 -19.90 -8.46
N LYS A 305 8.82 -18.65 -8.90
CA LYS A 305 9.05 -18.22 -10.30
C LYS A 305 10.48 -18.48 -10.77
N ASP A 306 11.44 -18.47 -9.83
CA ASP A 306 12.86 -18.73 -10.12
C ASP A 306 13.20 -20.24 -10.02
N LEU A 307 12.29 -21.06 -9.50
CA LEU A 307 12.48 -22.51 -9.35
C LEU A 307 12.14 -23.23 -10.67
N THR A 308 13.15 -23.34 -11.55
CA THR A 308 13.05 -24.03 -12.85
C THR A 308 13.89 -25.31 -12.87
N PHE A 309 13.60 -26.23 -13.82
CA PHE A 309 14.41 -27.44 -14.00
C PHE A 309 15.91 -27.13 -14.23
N ALA A 310 16.22 -26.07 -14.99
CA ALA A 310 17.60 -25.66 -15.26
C ALA A 310 18.35 -25.16 -14.01
N ALA A 311 17.66 -24.51 -13.07
CA ALA A 311 18.24 -24.02 -11.83
C ALA A 311 18.57 -25.15 -10.83
N GLU A 312 17.72 -26.17 -10.73
CA GLU A 312 17.96 -27.36 -9.90
C GLU A 312 18.98 -28.32 -10.54
N GLY A 313 18.97 -28.49 -11.87
CA GLY A 313 19.92 -29.33 -12.60
C GLY A 313 21.39 -28.90 -12.40
N ALA A 314 21.64 -27.61 -12.16
CA ALA A 314 22.97 -27.07 -11.86
C ALA A 314 23.47 -27.43 -10.44
N GLN A 315 22.59 -27.71 -9.48
CA GLN A 315 22.96 -28.07 -8.10
C GLN A 315 23.24 -29.57 -7.92
N ILE A 316 22.76 -30.44 -8.82
CA ILE A 316 22.93 -31.90 -8.73
C ILE A 316 24.37 -32.34 -9.11
N GLY A 317 25.15 -31.45 -9.74
CA GLY A 317 26.55 -31.71 -10.13
C GLY A 317 27.61 -31.51 -9.04
N GLU A 318 27.25 -31.04 -7.84
CA GLU A 318 28.22 -30.73 -6.79
C GLU A 318 27.86 -31.41 -5.45
N ASN A 319 28.54 -32.51 -5.12
CA ASN A 319 28.62 -32.96 -3.72
C ASN A 319 29.95 -33.66 -3.40
N LEU A 320 30.61 -33.12 -2.35
CA LEU A 320 31.64 -33.64 -1.42
C LEU A 320 33.07 -33.04 -1.57
N PRO A 321 33.86 -32.85 -0.48
CA PRO A 321 33.51 -32.62 0.95
C PRO A 321 34.43 -31.57 1.66
N PHE A 322 33.91 -30.72 2.57
CA PHE A 322 34.58 -30.34 3.85
C PHE A 322 33.72 -29.41 4.74
N VAL A 323 33.56 -29.76 6.02
CA VAL A 323 33.04 -28.92 7.12
C VAL A 323 34.05 -29.02 8.27
N PRO A 324 34.50 -27.92 8.91
CA PRO A 324 34.02 -27.57 10.27
C PRO A 324 34.09 -26.05 10.62
N ARG A 325 33.45 -25.45 11.63
CA ARG A 325 32.39 -25.72 12.63
C ARG A 325 32.35 -24.50 13.60
N LYS A 326 31.25 -24.34 14.37
CA LYS A 326 31.01 -23.55 15.61
C LYS A 326 30.15 -22.28 15.38
N LEU A 327 29.05 -22.04 16.08
CA LEU A 327 28.72 -22.25 17.50
C LEU A 327 27.29 -22.80 17.74
N GLY A 328 27.14 -23.73 18.70
CA GLY A 328 25.92 -23.94 19.49
C GLY A 328 25.94 -23.04 20.74
N GLY A 329 24.98 -23.00 21.66
CA GLY A 329 23.68 -23.66 21.92
C GLY A 329 22.93 -22.77 22.94
N TRP A 330 21.61 -22.86 23.15
CA TRP A 330 20.87 -23.73 24.08
C TRP A 330 19.36 -23.38 23.86
N ALA A 331 18.46 -24.33 23.61
CA ALA A 331 17.48 -24.89 24.58
C ALA A 331 16.93 -23.87 25.61
N GLY A 332 15.65 -23.56 25.79
CA GLY A 332 14.39 -24.29 25.56
C GLY A 332 13.58 -24.27 26.87
N GLY A 333 12.34 -23.77 26.87
CA GLY A 333 11.34 -24.11 27.91
C GLY A 333 10.50 -22.98 28.55
N LYS A 334 9.19 -23.01 28.22
CA LYS A 334 7.98 -22.58 28.97
C LYS A 334 7.85 -21.11 29.42
N VAL A 335 6.89 -20.37 28.85
CA VAL A 335 6.00 -19.47 29.63
C VAL A 335 4.63 -19.31 28.94
N GLY A 336 3.65 -20.07 29.40
CA GLY A 336 2.27 -19.59 29.45
C GLY A 336 2.12 -18.74 30.71
N THR A 337 1.36 -17.65 30.62
CA THR A 337 0.95 -16.79 31.76
C THR A 337 1.92 -15.68 32.22
N ILE A 338 2.73 -15.08 31.33
CA ILE A 338 3.36 -13.77 31.58
C ILE A 338 3.48 -12.97 30.27
N VAL A 339 2.36 -12.62 29.63
CA VAL A 339 2.39 -11.77 28.41
C VAL A 339 2.02 -10.30 28.70
N GLY A 340 1.32 -10.01 29.80
CA GLY A 340 1.01 -8.63 30.20
C GLY A 340 2.14 -7.89 30.93
N ASN A 341 3.07 -8.60 31.56
CA ASN A 341 4.13 -8.01 32.40
C ASN A 341 5.54 -8.06 31.79
N LEU A 342 5.76 -8.83 30.72
CA LEU A 342 7.07 -8.92 30.05
C LEU A 342 7.29 -7.81 29.02
N VAL A 343 6.24 -7.39 28.30
CA VAL A 343 6.28 -6.24 27.36
C VAL A 343 6.61 -4.93 28.10
N LYS A 344 6.26 -4.83 29.39
CA LYS A 344 6.62 -3.69 30.24
C LYS A 344 8.07 -3.74 30.73
N ARG A 345 8.65 -4.94 30.93
CA ARG A 345 10.03 -5.12 31.43
C ARG A 345 11.10 -5.07 30.34
N GLU A 346 10.80 -5.42 29.09
CA GLU A 346 11.74 -5.21 27.97
C GLU A 346 11.83 -3.73 27.55
N ARG A 347 10.78 -2.93 27.77
CA ARG A 347 10.83 -1.46 27.63
C ARG A 347 11.77 -0.79 28.64
N ASP A 348 11.89 -1.35 29.84
CA ASP A 348 12.72 -0.77 30.91
C ASP A 348 14.23 -1.10 30.78
N ALA A 349 14.61 -2.12 29.98
CA ALA A 349 15.98 -2.64 29.95
C ALA A 349 16.90 -2.06 28.85
N SER A 350 16.38 -1.29 27.89
CA SER A 350 17.17 -0.59 26.83
C SER A 350 17.23 0.94 27.01
N ARG A 351 17.11 1.43 28.25
CA ARG A 351 16.95 2.85 28.63
C ARG A 351 18.16 3.78 28.37
N LYS A 352 18.98 3.53 27.34
CA LYS A 352 20.04 4.44 26.87
C LYS A 352 20.03 4.58 25.34
N SER A 353 19.25 5.55 24.86
CA SER A 353 19.11 6.02 23.47
C SER A 353 18.65 4.99 22.42
N GLY A 354 17.58 5.30 21.68
CA GLY A 354 17.12 4.50 20.54
C GLY A 354 18.04 4.53 19.30
N ARG A 355 19.24 5.10 19.42
CA ARG A 355 20.18 5.34 18.30
C ARG A 355 20.58 4.08 17.52
N GLY A 356 20.61 2.92 18.16
CA GLY A 356 20.95 1.65 17.52
C GLY A 356 19.79 0.97 16.78
N VAL A 357 18.56 1.45 16.98
CA VAL A 357 17.33 0.91 16.35
C VAL A 357 16.80 1.87 15.30
N PHE A 358 16.84 3.18 15.59
CA PHE A 358 16.44 4.24 14.67
C PHE A 358 17.68 4.82 13.98
N GLU A 359 18.06 4.22 12.86
CA GLU A 359 19.20 4.68 12.04
C GLU A 359 18.71 5.53 10.85
N TRP A 360 19.45 6.60 10.54
CA TRP A 360 19.21 7.39 9.34
C TRP A 360 19.64 6.64 8.07
N ALA A 361 18.82 6.75 7.04
CA ALA A 361 19.20 6.50 5.66
C ALA A 361 19.25 7.81 4.89
N PHE A 362 20.16 7.86 3.91
CA PHE A 362 20.34 8.99 3.02
C PHE A 362 20.27 8.50 1.58
N SER A 363 19.61 9.29 0.74
CA SER A 363 19.43 9.00 -0.67
C SER A 363 19.58 10.29 -1.48
N ASP A 364 19.95 10.16 -2.75
CA ASP A 364 19.91 11.27 -3.69
C ASP A 364 18.48 11.61 -4.14
N MET A 365 17.51 10.73 -3.87
CA MET A 365 16.11 10.90 -4.28
C MET A 365 15.22 11.46 -3.17
N TYR A 366 15.48 11.12 -1.90
CA TYR A 366 14.65 11.50 -0.75
C TYR A 366 15.45 12.26 0.31
N PRO A 367 14.80 13.16 1.07
CA PRO A 367 15.28 13.67 2.34
C PRO A 367 15.69 12.55 3.32
N PRO A 368 16.41 12.84 4.40
CA PRO A 368 16.73 11.83 5.42
C PRO A 368 15.48 11.10 5.92
N TYR A 369 15.57 9.78 6.08
CA TYR A 369 14.45 8.94 6.50
C TYR A 369 14.92 7.77 7.36
N LEU A 370 13.98 7.00 7.91
CA LEU A 370 14.31 5.83 8.72
C LEU A 370 14.80 4.65 7.86
N LYS A 371 16.02 4.17 8.14
CA LYS A 371 16.66 3.09 7.38
C LYS A 371 15.92 1.75 7.43
N SER A 372 15.42 1.39 8.61
CA SER A 372 14.66 0.16 8.82
C SER A 372 13.63 0.38 9.90
N ILE A 373 12.37 0.04 9.62
CA ILE A 373 11.28 0.16 10.58
C ILE A 373 11.41 -0.96 11.62
N PRO A 374 11.50 -0.64 12.92
CA PRO A 374 11.54 -1.65 13.97
C PRO A 374 10.28 -2.51 13.95
N LYS A 375 10.40 -3.81 14.25
CA LYS A 375 9.26 -4.74 14.22
C LYS A 375 8.06 -4.28 15.04
N ALA A 376 8.28 -3.54 16.12
CA ALA A 376 7.22 -3.00 16.97
C ALA A 376 6.43 -1.85 16.34
N ASP A 377 7.03 -1.17 15.35
CA ASP A 377 6.47 0.00 14.65
C ASP A 377 6.03 -0.35 13.21
N GLN A 378 6.16 -1.62 12.81
CA GLN A 378 5.71 -2.13 11.52
C GLN A 378 4.19 -2.29 11.53
N THR A 379 3.53 -1.70 10.53
CA THR A 379 2.10 -1.88 10.26
C THR A 379 1.97 -2.43 8.84
N THR A 380 1.11 -3.44 8.63
CA THR A 380 0.99 -4.03 7.29
C THR A 380 0.18 -3.12 6.38
N ILE A 381 0.47 -3.14 5.07
CA ILE A 381 -0.26 -2.34 4.07
C ILE A 381 -1.77 -2.65 4.09
N LEU A 382 -2.16 -3.88 4.46
CA LEU A 382 -3.57 -4.29 4.58
C LEU A 382 -4.27 -3.79 5.85
N ASP A 383 -3.50 -3.43 6.89
CA ASP A 383 -4.04 -2.77 8.08
C ASP A 383 -4.30 -1.27 7.83
N ILE A 384 -3.66 -0.71 6.80
CA ILE A 384 -3.65 0.72 6.48
C ILE A 384 -4.66 1.07 5.39
N PHE A 385 -4.67 0.32 4.28
CA PHE A 385 -5.56 0.56 3.15
C PHE A 385 -6.77 -0.39 3.17
N ASP A 386 -7.93 0.10 2.70
CA ASP A 386 -9.07 -0.79 2.44
C ASP A 386 -8.67 -1.84 1.40
N PHE A 387 -8.72 -3.12 1.79
CA PHE A 387 -8.22 -4.23 0.99
C PHE A 387 -8.87 -4.29 -0.41
N ALA A 388 -10.17 -3.97 -0.53
CA ALA A 388 -10.85 -4.01 -1.84
C ALA A 388 -10.30 -2.93 -2.77
N ALA A 389 -10.11 -1.72 -2.26
CA ALA A 389 -9.51 -0.64 -3.01
C ALA A 389 -8.03 -0.86 -3.30
N LEU A 390 -7.26 -1.41 -2.36
CA LEU A 390 -5.86 -1.77 -2.59
C LEU A 390 -5.72 -2.87 -3.66
N THR A 391 -6.62 -3.85 -3.68
CA THR A 391 -6.63 -4.93 -4.68
C THR A 391 -7.03 -4.44 -6.07
N GLU A 392 -8.06 -3.59 -6.17
CA GLU A 392 -8.44 -2.95 -7.43
C GLU A 392 -7.31 -2.05 -7.96
N THR A 393 -6.67 -1.29 -7.08
CA THR A 393 -5.54 -0.43 -7.41
C THR A 393 -4.32 -1.27 -7.83
N ALA A 394 -3.97 -2.33 -7.10
CA ALA A 394 -2.86 -3.21 -7.43
C ALA A 394 -3.08 -3.96 -8.77
N ALA A 395 -4.29 -4.45 -9.03
CA ALA A 395 -4.63 -5.08 -10.32
C ALA A 395 -4.55 -4.08 -11.49
N THR A 396 -4.99 -2.84 -11.26
CA THR A 396 -4.94 -1.72 -12.23
C THR A 396 -3.51 -1.25 -12.50
N LEU A 397 -2.63 -1.30 -11.50
CA LEU A 397 -1.27 -0.76 -11.55
C LEU A 397 -0.20 -1.77 -11.98
N PHE A 398 -0.35 -3.05 -11.61
CA PHE A 398 0.74 -4.03 -11.67
C PHE A 398 0.47 -5.26 -12.54
N SER A 399 -0.73 -5.40 -13.15
CA SER A 399 -1.04 -6.52 -14.05
C SER A 399 -1.74 -6.07 -15.34
N GLN A 400 -0.98 -5.81 -16.41
CA GLN A 400 -1.52 -5.35 -17.71
C GLN A 400 -2.69 -6.19 -18.27
N PRO A 401 -2.65 -7.54 -18.27
CA PRO A 401 -3.75 -8.33 -18.83
C PRO A 401 -5.04 -8.27 -18.01
N LEU A 402 -4.91 -8.24 -16.68
CA LEU A 402 -6.04 -8.17 -15.74
C LEU A 402 -6.66 -6.78 -15.70
N ALA A 403 -5.82 -5.75 -15.75
CA ALA A 403 -6.19 -4.35 -15.92
C ALA A 403 -7.10 -4.18 -17.16
N ASP A 404 -6.65 -4.60 -18.34
CA ASP A 404 -7.42 -4.48 -19.58
C ASP A 404 -8.77 -5.22 -19.56
N ILE A 405 -8.84 -6.38 -18.89
CA ILE A 405 -10.09 -7.14 -18.70
C ILE A 405 -11.05 -6.40 -17.76
N LEU A 406 -10.57 -5.95 -16.60
CA LEU A 406 -11.35 -5.17 -15.64
C LEU A 406 -11.87 -3.86 -16.27
N PHE A 407 -11.04 -3.19 -17.08
CA PHE A 407 -11.39 -1.93 -17.74
C PHE A 407 -12.52 -2.10 -18.74
N LYS A 408 -12.46 -3.13 -19.58
CA LYS A 408 -13.53 -3.43 -20.55
C LYS A 408 -14.82 -3.90 -19.89
N MET A 409 -14.73 -4.63 -18.78
CA MET A 409 -15.92 -5.15 -18.08
C MET A 409 -16.69 -4.09 -17.30
N HIS A 410 -16.00 -3.08 -16.76
CA HIS A 410 -16.62 -2.11 -15.85
C HIS A 410 -16.80 -0.70 -16.38
N ASP A 411 -16.24 -0.38 -17.54
CA ASP A 411 -16.41 0.94 -18.18
C ASP A 411 -15.93 2.05 -17.21
N LEU A 412 -14.68 1.93 -16.72
CA LEU A 412 -14.10 2.81 -15.68
C LEU A 412 -13.23 3.95 -16.25
N ALA A 413 -12.79 3.86 -17.51
CA ALA A 413 -12.03 4.90 -18.22
C ALA A 413 -12.78 5.31 -19.49
N PRO A 414 -12.83 6.60 -19.87
CA PRO A 414 -13.52 7.01 -21.09
C PRO A 414 -12.85 6.40 -22.34
N ASP A 415 -13.64 6.21 -23.39
CA ASP A 415 -13.14 5.85 -24.72
C ASP A 415 -13.49 7.01 -25.66
N PHE A 416 -12.49 7.63 -26.30
CA PHE A 416 -12.69 8.72 -27.24
C PHE A 416 -13.65 8.38 -28.40
N ASN A 417 -13.87 7.09 -28.69
CA ASN A 417 -14.86 6.67 -29.67
C ASN A 417 -16.30 6.93 -29.21
N THR A 418 -16.56 6.87 -27.90
CA THR A 418 -17.88 7.00 -27.27
C THR A 418 -18.08 8.31 -26.49
N ASP A 419 -17.02 8.85 -25.88
CA ASP A 419 -17.04 10.06 -25.06
C ASP A 419 -16.36 11.22 -25.83
N ARG A 420 -17.14 11.96 -26.62
CA ARG A 420 -16.62 12.96 -27.59
C ARG A 420 -16.80 14.41 -27.15
N THR A 421 -17.42 14.65 -26.00
CA THR A 421 -17.67 15.98 -25.45
C THR A 421 -17.40 16.00 -23.94
N MET A 422 -17.19 17.17 -23.35
CA MET A 422 -17.17 17.31 -21.88
C MET A 422 -18.47 16.85 -21.25
N LYS A 423 -19.59 17.05 -21.96
CA LYS A 423 -20.90 16.60 -21.50
C LYS A 423 -20.93 15.07 -21.37
N ASP A 424 -20.35 14.34 -22.32
CA ASP A 424 -20.28 12.87 -22.26
C ASP A 424 -19.48 12.41 -21.03
N LEU A 425 -18.36 13.07 -20.72
CA LEU A 425 -17.58 12.77 -19.51
C LEU A 425 -18.36 13.01 -18.21
N VAL A 426 -19.17 14.08 -18.16
CA VAL A 426 -20.06 14.36 -17.01
C VAL A 426 -21.18 13.34 -16.92
N ASP A 427 -21.85 13.03 -18.03
CA ASP A 427 -22.94 12.04 -18.10
C ASP A 427 -22.43 10.65 -17.72
N ARG A 428 -21.22 10.29 -18.15
CA ARG A 428 -20.50 9.08 -17.75
C ARG A 428 -20.28 9.04 -16.24
N ASN A 429 -19.72 10.10 -15.65
CA ASN A 429 -19.52 10.18 -14.20
C ASN A 429 -20.86 9.98 -13.45
N LEU A 430 -21.91 10.68 -13.88
CA LEU A 430 -23.27 10.54 -13.31
C LEU A 430 -23.80 9.10 -13.41
N LYS A 431 -23.60 8.42 -14.56
CA LYS A 431 -24.00 7.03 -14.78
C LYS A 431 -23.25 6.08 -13.85
N LEU A 432 -21.95 6.25 -13.67
CA LEU A 432 -21.13 5.41 -12.79
C LEU A 432 -21.52 5.55 -11.32
N HIS A 433 -21.75 6.78 -10.84
CA HIS A 433 -22.28 7.03 -9.49
C HIS A 433 -23.66 6.40 -9.28
N ARG A 434 -24.58 6.51 -10.26
CA ARG A 434 -25.90 5.87 -10.18
C ARG A 434 -25.78 4.35 -10.12
N LYS A 435 -24.92 3.76 -10.96
CA LYS A 435 -24.67 2.31 -11.00
C LYS A 435 -24.10 1.82 -9.67
N SER A 436 -23.07 2.48 -9.14
CA SER A 436 -22.44 2.15 -7.85
C SER A 436 -23.44 2.18 -6.69
N ARG A 437 -24.42 3.10 -6.72
CA ARG A 437 -25.46 3.21 -5.68
C ARG A 437 -26.66 2.26 -5.84
N GLN A 438 -26.96 1.80 -7.05
CA GLN A 438 -28.13 0.97 -7.35
C GLN A 438 -27.86 -0.54 -7.25
N ASP A 439 -26.60 -0.96 -7.30
CA ASP A 439 -26.22 -2.36 -7.15
C ASP A 439 -26.45 -2.84 -5.71
N THR A 440 -27.63 -3.40 -5.47
CA THR A 440 -28.08 -3.96 -4.17
C THR A 440 -27.80 -5.45 -4.02
N ARG A 441 -27.18 -6.10 -5.03
CA ARG A 441 -26.98 -7.56 -5.08
C ARG A 441 -25.50 -7.99 -5.07
N ALA A 442 -24.54 -7.06 -5.08
CA ALA A 442 -23.13 -7.40 -5.11
C ALA A 442 -22.41 -7.17 -3.79
N ILE A 443 -21.52 -8.10 -3.49
CA ILE A 443 -20.44 -8.10 -2.50
C ILE A 443 -19.44 -6.92 -2.70
N ARG A 444 -19.67 -6.02 -3.67
CA ARG A 444 -18.88 -4.80 -3.92
C ARG A 444 -19.29 -3.69 -2.97
N LYS A 445 -18.72 -3.66 -1.77
CA LYS A 445 -18.80 -2.46 -0.93
C LYS A 445 -17.78 -1.43 -1.40
N ARG A 446 -18.30 -0.30 -1.88
CA ARG A 446 -17.64 1.00 -2.10
C ARG A 446 -16.53 0.97 -3.15
N ASP A 447 -16.85 1.31 -4.39
CA ASP A 447 -15.87 1.68 -5.41
C ASP A 447 -15.61 3.21 -5.40
N MET A 448 -14.70 3.70 -6.25
CA MET A 448 -14.40 5.14 -6.36
C MET A 448 -15.61 6.02 -6.74
N TYR A 449 -16.75 5.45 -7.17
CA TYR A 449 -17.96 6.19 -7.53
C TYR A 449 -19.06 6.09 -6.47
N TYR A 450 -18.78 5.47 -5.33
CA TYR A 450 -19.72 5.43 -4.20
C TYR A 450 -19.85 6.81 -3.54
N ASN A 451 -18.70 7.39 -3.16
CA ASN A 451 -18.60 8.72 -2.58
C ASN A 451 -18.70 9.79 -3.65
N LYS A 452 -19.37 10.92 -3.34
CA LYS A 452 -19.54 12.05 -4.26
C LYS A 452 -18.18 12.61 -4.71
N ASN A 453 -18.11 13.09 -5.95
CA ASN A 453 -17.03 13.92 -6.47
C ASN A 453 -17.58 15.21 -7.07
N ILE A 454 -16.71 16.17 -7.38
CA ILE A 454 -17.08 17.49 -7.90
C ILE A 454 -17.79 17.41 -9.25
N GLY A 455 -17.53 16.38 -10.06
CA GLY A 455 -18.19 16.17 -11.35
C GLY A 455 -19.68 15.82 -11.26
N LEU A 456 -20.24 15.69 -10.05
CA LEU A 456 -21.70 15.61 -9.83
C LEU A 456 -22.37 16.99 -9.81
N ARG A 457 -21.59 18.07 -9.76
CA ARG A 457 -22.11 19.43 -9.82
C ARG A 457 -22.29 19.86 -11.27
N ASP A 458 -23.28 20.70 -11.51
CA ASP A 458 -23.55 21.33 -12.80
C ASP A 458 -22.66 22.55 -13.07
N ASP A 459 -22.00 23.07 -12.03
CA ASP A 459 -21.21 24.30 -12.03
C ASP A 459 -19.70 24.07 -11.76
N TRP A 460 -19.23 22.81 -11.83
CA TRP A 460 -17.84 22.44 -11.48
C TRP A 460 -16.77 23.22 -12.27
N TYR A 461 -17.09 23.66 -13.49
CA TYR A 461 -16.19 24.38 -14.39
C TYR A 461 -16.23 25.90 -14.20
N THR A 462 -17.10 26.43 -13.35
CA THR A 462 -17.26 27.87 -13.14
C THR A 462 -16.06 28.50 -12.43
N ASP A 463 -15.89 29.80 -12.58
CA ASP A 463 -14.87 30.60 -11.89
C ASP A 463 -15.05 30.57 -10.39
N ALA A 464 -16.31 30.55 -9.91
CA ALA A 464 -16.63 30.43 -8.49
C ALA A 464 -16.14 29.08 -7.93
N ALA A 465 -16.45 27.96 -8.60
CA ALA A 465 -16.00 26.63 -8.17
C ALA A 465 -14.47 26.46 -8.28
N PHE A 466 -13.83 27.08 -9.27
CA PHE A 466 -12.38 27.10 -9.40
C PHE A 466 -11.71 27.92 -8.29
N GLY A 467 -12.13 29.17 -8.08
CA GLY A 467 -11.58 30.04 -7.04
C GLY A 467 -11.77 29.46 -5.64
N GLN A 468 -12.94 28.89 -5.36
CA GLN A 468 -13.25 28.29 -4.06
C GLN A 468 -12.31 27.13 -3.70
N GLN A 469 -11.76 26.39 -4.67
CA GLN A 469 -10.79 25.31 -4.41
C GLN A 469 -9.49 25.80 -3.75
N HIS A 470 -9.09 27.06 -3.94
CA HIS A 470 -7.92 27.62 -3.24
C HIS A 470 -8.19 27.91 -1.75
N PHE A 471 -9.47 27.89 -1.34
CA PHE A 471 -9.90 28.13 0.04
C PHE A 471 -10.41 26.87 0.76
N THR A 472 -10.96 25.90 0.03
CA THR A 472 -11.58 24.68 0.60
C THR A 472 -11.28 23.41 -0.19
N GLY A 473 -10.33 23.46 -1.14
CA GLY A 473 -9.85 22.33 -1.93
C GLY A 473 -8.82 21.47 -1.19
N THR A 474 -7.97 20.77 -1.94
CA THR A 474 -6.89 19.95 -1.37
C THR A 474 -5.61 20.73 -1.10
N ASN A 475 -5.43 21.89 -1.74
CA ASN A 475 -4.33 22.81 -1.49
C ASN A 475 -4.87 24.17 -1.08
N THR A 476 -4.95 24.40 0.23
CA THR A 476 -5.55 25.59 0.84
C THR A 476 -4.53 26.46 1.56
N THR A 477 -3.23 26.18 1.38
CA THR A 477 -2.14 26.74 2.21
C THR A 477 -1.10 27.52 1.41
N THR A 478 -1.29 27.70 0.11
CA THR A 478 -0.27 28.26 -0.79
C THR A 478 -0.67 29.58 -1.42
N ILE A 479 -1.98 29.84 -1.61
CA ILE A 479 -2.47 31.16 -2.00
C ILE A 479 -1.97 32.25 -1.04
N THR A 480 -1.42 33.32 -1.61
CA THR A 480 -0.85 34.45 -0.88
C THR A 480 -1.31 35.78 -1.46
N ARG A 481 -1.28 36.86 -0.68
CA ARG A 481 -1.44 38.22 -1.17
C ARG A 481 -0.43 38.47 -2.30
N ALA A 482 -0.91 39.01 -3.41
CA ALA A 482 -0.10 39.22 -4.60
C ALA A 482 1.00 40.27 -4.32
N PRO A 483 2.29 39.92 -4.52
CA PRO A 483 3.36 40.90 -4.42
C PRO A 483 3.20 41.99 -5.51
N SER A 484 3.58 43.23 -5.20
CA SER A 484 3.47 44.35 -6.16
C SER A 484 4.15 44.06 -7.51
N ARG A 485 5.32 43.40 -7.48
CA ARG A 485 6.03 42.97 -8.70
C ARG A 485 5.13 42.12 -9.61
N VAL A 486 4.43 41.14 -9.06
CA VAL A 486 3.56 40.25 -9.85
C VAL A 486 2.38 41.03 -10.41
N VAL A 487 1.79 41.93 -9.62
CA VAL A 487 0.69 42.81 -10.06
C VAL A 487 1.14 43.71 -11.22
N ASP A 488 2.34 44.30 -11.14
CA ASP A 488 2.88 45.18 -12.18
C ASP A 488 3.21 44.42 -13.47
N GLU A 489 3.66 43.17 -13.36
CA GLU A 489 3.84 42.30 -14.52
C GLU A 489 2.50 42.00 -15.22
N PHE A 490 1.44 41.67 -14.48
CA PHE A 490 0.10 41.50 -15.05
C PHE A 490 -0.46 42.79 -15.64
N LYS A 491 -0.23 43.96 -15.03
CA LYS A 491 -0.61 45.27 -15.62
C LYS A 491 0.06 45.49 -16.98
N THR A 492 1.36 45.18 -17.07
CA THR A 492 2.11 45.30 -18.33
C THR A 492 1.51 44.41 -19.43
N VAL A 493 1.14 43.18 -19.08
CA VAL A 493 0.51 42.25 -20.04
C VAL A 493 -0.91 42.70 -20.38
N ALA A 494 -1.69 43.21 -19.41
CA ALA A 494 -3.02 43.76 -19.66
C ALA A 494 -2.96 44.93 -20.65
N HIS A 495 -1.99 45.84 -20.47
CA HIS A 495 -1.71 46.93 -21.40
C HIS A 495 -1.38 46.45 -22.81
N THR A 496 -0.49 45.46 -22.91
CA THR A 496 -0.07 44.88 -24.20
C THR A 496 -1.22 44.16 -24.91
N GLN A 497 -2.17 43.59 -24.16
CA GLN A 497 -3.37 42.92 -24.67
C GLN A 497 -4.58 43.86 -24.80
N GLU A 498 -4.39 45.18 -24.60
CA GLU A 498 -5.45 46.20 -24.68
C GLU A 498 -6.62 45.96 -23.71
N ARG A 499 -6.34 45.41 -22.52
CA ARG A 499 -7.31 45.13 -21.44
C ARG A 499 -7.38 46.26 -20.42
N ALA A 500 -7.84 47.43 -20.88
CA ALA A 500 -7.99 48.63 -20.04
C ALA A 500 -8.96 48.45 -18.86
N ASP A 501 -9.94 47.55 -19.00
CA ASP A 501 -10.85 47.12 -17.94
C ASP A 501 -10.12 46.44 -16.78
N VAL A 502 -9.17 45.56 -17.10
CA VAL A 502 -8.33 44.86 -16.13
C VAL A 502 -7.29 45.80 -15.53
N GLU A 503 -6.61 46.62 -16.33
CA GLU A 503 -5.63 47.60 -15.83
C GLU A 503 -6.23 48.48 -14.72
N LYS A 504 -7.42 49.05 -14.98
CA LYS A 504 -8.15 49.86 -14.00
C LYS A 504 -8.50 49.09 -12.73
N LEU A 505 -8.86 47.80 -12.85
CA LEU A 505 -9.14 46.96 -11.69
C LEU A 505 -7.87 46.74 -10.85
N LEU A 506 -6.75 46.40 -11.49
CA LEU A 506 -5.47 46.15 -10.83
C LEU A 506 -4.91 47.41 -10.15
N GLU A 507 -5.20 48.60 -10.67
CA GLU A 507 -4.87 49.87 -10.01
C GLU A 507 -5.74 50.14 -8.77
N SER A 508 -7.05 49.88 -8.88
CA SER A 508 -8.02 50.23 -7.84
C SER A 508 -8.04 49.25 -6.65
N HIS A 509 -7.62 47.99 -6.85
CA HIS A 509 -7.76 46.93 -5.84
C HIS A 509 -6.42 46.29 -5.44
N SER A 510 -5.29 46.99 -5.60
CA SER A 510 -3.95 46.42 -5.40
C SER A 510 -3.71 45.72 -4.04
N VAL A 511 -4.47 46.05 -3.01
CA VAL A 511 -4.40 45.43 -1.67
C VAL A 511 -5.30 44.20 -1.50
N ASP A 512 -6.18 43.91 -2.46
CA ASP A 512 -7.15 42.81 -2.41
C ASP A 512 -6.87 41.73 -3.47
N LEU A 513 -5.70 41.82 -4.10
CA LEU A 513 -5.21 40.86 -5.07
C LEU A 513 -4.44 39.74 -4.36
N TYR A 514 -4.72 38.51 -4.80
CA TYR A 514 -4.06 37.30 -4.33
C TYR A 514 -3.49 36.54 -5.52
N VAL A 515 -2.46 35.75 -5.28
CA VAL A 515 -1.78 34.96 -6.30
C VAL A 515 -1.61 33.53 -5.81
N GLU A 516 -1.85 32.60 -6.72
CA GLU A 516 -1.35 31.23 -6.64
C GLU A 516 -0.18 31.11 -7.61
N ASP A 517 1.02 30.86 -7.09
CA ASP A 517 2.28 31.01 -7.83
C ASP A 517 3.06 29.68 -7.90
N TYR A 518 3.13 29.12 -9.10
CA TYR A 518 3.91 27.92 -9.43
C TYR A 518 5.14 28.24 -10.29
N SER A 519 5.52 29.52 -10.42
CA SER A 519 6.63 29.97 -11.27
C SER A 519 8.00 29.46 -10.82
N ASP A 520 8.12 29.04 -9.56
CA ASP A 520 9.33 28.50 -8.96
C ASP A 520 9.66 27.07 -9.42
N PHE A 521 8.77 26.33 -10.08
CA PHE A 521 9.00 24.92 -10.46
C PHE A 521 10.33 24.73 -11.19
N ARG A 522 10.61 25.55 -12.20
CA ARG A 522 11.88 25.48 -12.95
C ARG A 522 13.08 25.75 -12.04
N THR A 523 13.03 26.81 -11.24
CA THR A 523 14.11 27.15 -10.30
C THR A 523 14.32 26.04 -9.27
N ALA A 524 13.24 25.48 -8.73
CA ALA A 524 13.28 24.40 -7.75
C ALA A 524 13.83 23.09 -8.31
N MET A 525 13.68 22.88 -9.62
CA MET A 525 14.22 21.73 -10.35
C MET A 525 15.59 22.00 -10.98
N GLY A 526 16.12 23.23 -10.90
CA GLY A 526 17.41 23.61 -11.50
C GLY A 526 17.37 23.75 -13.03
N LEU A 527 16.22 24.11 -13.60
CA LEU A 527 15.97 24.15 -15.04
C LEU A 527 15.96 25.58 -15.60
N PRO A 528 16.34 25.78 -16.89
CA PRO A 528 16.26 27.08 -17.54
C PRO A 528 14.82 27.46 -17.90
N PRO A 529 14.47 28.76 -18.03
CA PRO A 529 13.14 29.22 -18.42
C PRO A 529 12.58 28.63 -19.72
N SER A 530 13.45 28.21 -20.65
CA SER A 530 13.08 27.61 -21.94
C SER A 530 12.73 26.12 -21.87
N HIS A 531 12.95 25.46 -20.72
CA HIS A 531 12.71 24.02 -20.58
C HIS A 531 11.23 23.68 -20.69
N GLU A 532 10.91 22.63 -21.42
CA GLU A 532 9.55 22.10 -21.55
C GLU A 532 9.35 20.91 -20.63
N PHE A 533 8.31 20.98 -19.79
CA PHE A 533 7.92 19.86 -18.94
C PHE A 533 7.19 18.82 -19.78
N ILE A 534 7.91 17.79 -20.21
CA ILE A 534 7.36 16.67 -20.95
C ILE A 534 7.94 15.34 -20.45
N SER A 535 7.06 14.39 -20.17
CA SER A 535 7.43 13.04 -19.75
C SER A 535 6.44 12.03 -20.31
N GLU A 536 6.93 11.04 -21.05
CA GLU A 536 6.09 9.98 -21.65
C GLU A 536 4.83 10.50 -22.39
N GLY A 537 4.97 11.59 -23.14
CA GLY A 537 3.87 12.24 -23.88
C GLY A 537 2.83 12.96 -23.02
N ARG A 538 3.13 13.19 -21.74
CA ARG A 538 2.38 14.05 -20.82
C ARG A 538 3.09 15.38 -20.67
N TYR A 539 2.35 16.45 -20.41
CA TYR A 539 2.88 17.81 -20.31
C TYR A 539 2.55 18.42 -18.94
N GLY A 540 3.58 19.00 -18.32
CA GLY A 540 3.47 19.75 -17.07
C GLY A 540 3.28 21.25 -17.32
N CYS A 541 2.96 22.00 -16.26
CA CYS A 541 2.77 23.46 -16.31
C CYS A 541 3.38 24.09 -15.04
N ALA A 542 3.86 25.33 -15.15
CA ALA A 542 4.23 26.18 -14.02
C ALA A 542 3.36 27.44 -14.03
N ALA A 543 2.07 27.28 -13.77
CA ALA A 543 1.09 28.35 -13.91
C ALA A 543 1.26 29.48 -12.88
N VAL A 544 0.73 30.66 -13.17
CA VAL A 544 0.56 31.75 -12.20
C VAL A 544 -0.85 32.29 -12.33
N VAL A 545 -1.62 32.26 -11.24
CA VAL A 545 -3.02 32.66 -11.24
C VAL A 545 -3.22 33.90 -10.37
N LEU A 546 -3.76 34.97 -10.95
CA LEU A 546 -4.13 36.17 -10.23
C LEU A 546 -5.61 36.14 -9.87
N PHE A 547 -5.92 36.42 -8.62
CA PHE A 547 -7.26 36.50 -8.08
C PHE A 547 -7.55 37.89 -7.49
N HIS A 548 -8.83 38.25 -7.47
CA HIS A 548 -9.35 39.35 -6.68
C HIS A 548 -10.27 38.78 -5.60
N LEU A 549 -9.95 39.06 -4.33
CA LEU A 549 -10.82 38.73 -3.21
C LEU A 549 -11.80 39.89 -2.97
N GLU A 550 -13.02 39.72 -3.45
CA GLU A 550 -14.08 40.72 -3.38
C GLU A 550 -14.53 40.96 -1.92
N PRO A 551 -15.11 42.14 -1.60
CA PRO A 551 -15.62 42.43 -0.26
C PRO A 551 -16.66 41.42 0.25
N GLU A 552 -17.43 40.84 -0.67
CA GLU A 552 -18.40 39.77 -0.43
C GLU A 552 -17.72 38.41 -0.18
N GLY A 553 -16.39 38.34 -0.12
CA GLY A 553 -15.64 37.12 0.19
C GLY A 553 -15.51 36.13 -0.96
N LYS A 554 -15.87 36.53 -2.19
CA LYS A 554 -15.69 35.71 -3.39
C LYS A 554 -14.28 35.88 -3.94
N LEU A 555 -13.57 34.77 -4.12
CA LEU A 555 -12.24 34.75 -4.73
C LEU A 555 -12.38 34.56 -6.24
N HIS A 556 -12.34 35.66 -7.00
CA HIS A 556 -12.56 35.66 -8.44
C HIS A 556 -11.24 35.54 -9.23
N PRO A 557 -11.07 34.54 -10.12
CA PRO A 557 -9.87 34.41 -10.95
C PRO A 557 -9.88 35.45 -12.09
N LEU A 558 -8.84 36.29 -12.14
CA LEU A 558 -8.71 37.39 -13.11
C LEU A 558 -7.80 37.03 -14.29
N ALA A 559 -6.69 36.34 -14.05
CA ALA A 559 -5.69 36.07 -15.07
C ALA A 559 -4.97 34.75 -14.78
N ILE A 560 -4.59 34.03 -15.85
CA ILE A 560 -3.79 32.82 -15.75
C ILE A 560 -2.66 32.91 -16.78
N THR A 561 -1.43 32.82 -16.29
CA THR A 561 -0.26 32.47 -17.09
C THR A 561 -0.16 30.95 -17.11
N LEU A 562 -0.15 30.33 -18.30
CA LEU A 562 -0.24 28.87 -18.42
C LEU A 562 1.03 28.16 -17.92
N ASP A 563 2.18 28.67 -18.33
CA ASP A 563 3.50 28.12 -18.03
C ASP A 563 4.50 29.27 -17.97
N HIS A 564 4.94 29.63 -16.76
CA HIS A 564 5.78 30.79 -16.53
C HIS A 564 7.24 30.53 -16.97
N ARG A 565 7.64 31.20 -18.05
CA ARG A 565 8.97 31.11 -18.68
C ARG A 565 9.85 32.31 -18.33
N GLY A 566 10.03 32.56 -17.04
CA GLY A 566 10.95 33.57 -16.50
C GLY A 566 10.28 34.91 -16.17
N THR A 567 9.37 35.39 -17.02
CA THR A 567 8.45 36.49 -16.69
C THR A 567 7.04 36.21 -17.22
N ILE A 568 6.03 36.88 -16.68
CA ILE A 568 4.65 36.78 -17.20
C ILE A 568 4.58 37.28 -18.66
N GLN A 569 5.30 38.35 -19.02
CA GLN A 569 5.30 38.91 -20.39
C GLN A 569 5.90 37.95 -21.43
N ALA A 570 6.87 37.13 -21.03
CA ALA A 570 7.49 36.13 -21.91
C ALA A 570 6.64 34.85 -22.06
N SER A 571 5.49 34.79 -21.38
CA SER A 571 4.67 33.60 -21.25
C SER A 571 3.29 33.79 -21.90
N VAL A 572 2.56 32.69 -22.09
CA VAL A 572 1.17 32.76 -22.55
C VAL A 572 0.26 33.07 -21.36
N THR A 573 -0.27 34.29 -21.34
CA THR A 573 -1.20 34.76 -20.29
C THR A 573 -2.54 35.13 -20.90
N ILE A 574 -3.62 34.63 -20.31
CA ILE A 574 -5.00 34.97 -20.67
C ILE A 574 -5.68 35.67 -19.49
N PHE A 575 -6.41 36.73 -19.79
CA PHE A 575 -7.29 37.40 -18.83
C PHE A 575 -8.72 36.88 -18.97
N ASN A 576 -9.37 36.68 -17.83
CA ASN A 576 -10.78 36.32 -17.79
C ASN A 576 -11.61 37.39 -18.52
N ARG A 577 -12.63 36.96 -19.26
CA ARG A 577 -13.62 37.85 -19.86
C ARG A 577 -14.50 38.51 -18.80
N ARG A 578 -14.68 37.82 -17.67
CA ARG A 578 -15.38 38.32 -16.48
C ARG A 578 -14.37 38.96 -15.54
N ILE A 579 -14.51 40.25 -15.29
CA ILE A 579 -13.60 41.00 -14.40
C ILE A 579 -14.03 40.97 -12.93
N SER A 580 -15.20 40.41 -12.62
CA SER A 580 -15.71 40.20 -11.26
C SER A 580 -16.72 39.06 -11.23
N SER A 581 -17.01 38.55 -10.03
CA SER A 581 -18.01 37.49 -9.83
C SER A 581 -19.42 37.91 -10.25
N ALA A 582 -19.71 39.22 -10.23
CA ALA A 582 -20.98 39.80 -10.64
C ALA A 582 -21.10 40.03 -12.17
N THR A 583 -19.98 39.98 -12.91
CA THR A 583 -20.00 40.17 -14.36
C THR A 583 -20.61 38.93 -15.03
N PRO A 584 -21.70 39.04 -15.81
CA PRO A 584 -22.26 37.89 -16.53
C PRO A 584 -21.34 37.40 -17.64
N GLY A 585 -21.37 36.10 -17.95
CA GLY A 585 -20.64 35.53 -19.08
C GLY A 585 -20.98 34.05 -19.31
N ASP A 586 -20.80 33.56 -20.53
CA ASP A 586 -20.88 32.13 -20.83
C ASP A 586 -19.57 31.44 -20.44
N GLU A 587 -19.55 30.87 -19.24
CA GLU A 587 -18.40 30.11 -18.72
C GLU A 587 -18.35 28.67 -19.26
N TYR A 588 -19.47 28.14 -19.77
CA TYR A 588 -19.55 26.76 -20.25
C TYR A 588 -18.76 26.59 -21.55
N SER A 589 -18.95 27.53 -22.49
CA SER A 589 -18.33 27.50 -23.82
C SER A 589 -17.02 28.29 -23.91
N ASP A 590 -16.52 28.86 -22.80
CA ASP A 590 -15.23 29.59 -22.78
C ASP A 590 -14.04 28.61 -22.70
N TRP A 591 -13.85 27.83 -23.78
CA TRP A 591 -12.83 26.78 -23.86
C TRP A 591 -11.39 27.27 -23.64
N PRO A 592 -10.95 28.43 -24.16
CA PRO A 592 -9.63 28.97 -23.86
C PRO A 592 -9.42 29.20 -22.36
N TRP A 593 -10.43 29.77 -21.68
CA TRP A 593 -10.36 30.02 -20.24
C TRP A 593 -10.45 28.73 -19.41
N ARG A 594 -11.29 27.78 -19.82
CA ARG A 594 -11.37 26.45 -19.18
C ARG A 594 -10.06 25.68 -19.31
N TYR A 595 -9.39 25.75 -20.46
CA TYR A 595 -8.05 25.19 -20.64
C TYR A 595 -7.02 25.85 -19.73
N ALA A 596 -7.09 27.17 -19.57
CA ALA A 596 -6.18 27.89 -18.67
C ALA A 596 -6.36 27.46 -17.20
N LYS A 597 -7.61 27.34 -16.74
CA LYS A 597 -7.92 26.78 -15.41
C LYS A 597 -7.39 25.35 -15.25
N MET A 598 -7.46 24.54 -16.30
CA MET A 598 -6.90 23.18 -16.30
C MET A 598 -5.36 23.19 -16.17
N CYS A 599 -4.64 24.11 -16.82
CA CYS A 599 -3.18 24.26 -16.64
C CYS A 599 -2.82 24.67 -15.20
N ALA A 600 -3.61 25.56 -14.61
CA ALA A 600 -3.47 25.92 -13.20
C ALA A 600 -3.68 24.71 -12.29
N GLN A 601 -4.68 23.86 -12.56
CA GLN A 601 -4.95 22.65 -11.80
C GLN A 601 -3.86 21.57 -11.94
N VAL A 602 -3.21 21.45 -13.11
CA VAL A 602 -2.03 20.58 -13.30
C VAL A 602 -0.86 21.04 -12.42
N SER A 603 -0.64 22.36 -12.36
CA SER A 603 0.41 22.94 -11.51
C SER A 603 0.07 22.75 -10.03
N ASP A 604 -1.19 23.00 -9.65
CA ASP A 604 -1.71 22.80 -8.30
C ASP A 604 -1.61 21.33 -7.87
N TRP A 605 -1.85 20.37 -8.76
CA TRP A 605 -1.69 18.95 -8.44
C TRP A 605 -0.25 18.61 -8.05
N LEU A 606 0.76 19.08 -8.79
CA LEU A 606 2.16 18.80 -8.42
C LEU A 606 2.53 19.44 -7.08
N ARG A 607 2.18 20.72 -6.88
CA ARG A 607 2.43 21.41 -5.62
C ARG A 607 1.72 20.71 -4.46
N HIS A 608 0.46 20.38 -4.65
CA HIS A 608 -0.37 19.72 -3.66
C HIS A 608 0.21 18.35 -3.27
N GLU A 609 0.38 17.44 -4.22
CA GLU A 609 0.78 16.06 -3.89
C GLU A 609 2.23 15.96 -3.44
N VAL A 610 3.16 16.66 -4.10
CA VAL A 610 4.58 16.51 -3.82
C VAL A 610 5.02 17.40 -2.67
N ALA A 611 4.63 18.69 -2.66
CA ALA A 611 5.09 19.60 -1.61
C ALA A 611 4.14 19.60 -0.40
N VAL A 612 2.89 20.01 -0.58
CA VAL A 612 1.95 20.27 0.53
C VAL A 612 1.54 18.99 1.26
N HIS A 613 1.31 17.91 0.54
CA HIS A 613 0.93 16.62 1.10
C HIS A 613 2.18 15.82 1.48
N LEU A 614 2.92 15.28 0.51
CA LEU A 614 4.04 14.37 0.80
C LEU A 614 5.16 15.03 1.63
N VAL A 615 5.70 16.18 1.20
CA VAL A 615 6.84 16.78 1.91
C VAL A 615 6.42 17.42 3.22
N TYR A 616 5.46 18.35 3.21
CA TYR A 616 5.09 19.18 4.37
C TYR A 616 4.25 18.45 5.41
N THR A 617 3.85 17.20 5.15
CA THR A 617 3.29 16.32 6.19
C THR A 617 4.18 15.10 6.42
N HIS A 618 4.20 14.12 5.52
CA HIS A 618 4.89 12.85 5.74
C HIS A 618 6.39 12.98 5.99
N LEU A 619 7.13 13.67 5.11
CA LEU A 619 8.60 13.64 5.15
C LEU A 619 9.19 14.56 6.23
N VAL A 620 8.56 15.70 6.50
CA VAL A 620 8.97 16.57 7.62
C VAL A 620 8.60 15.96 8.97
N GLU A 621 7.46 15.25 9.09
CA GLU A 621 7.10 14.56 10.34
C GLU A 621 8.02 13.36 10.58
N GLU A 622 8.39 12.60 9.55
CA GLU A 622 9.30 11.44 9.70
C GLU A 622 10.64 11.83 10.31
N ILE A 623 11.22 12.97 9.94
CA ILE A 623 12.48 13.40 10.57
C ILE A 623 12.31 13.82 12.03
N MET A 624 11.12 14.29 12.43
CA MET A 624 10.81 14.56 13.84
C MET A 624 10.73 13.26 14.62
N ILE A 625 10.03 12.26 14.08
CA ILE A 625 9.89 10.93 14.69
C ILE A 625 11.27 10.31 14.92
N VAL A 626 12.08 10.21 13.86
CA VAL A 626 13.41 9.59 13.94
C VAL A 626 14.32 10.36 14.89
N SER A 627 14.32 11.70 14.85
CA SER A 627 15.12 12.51 15.77
C SER A 627 14.67 12.30 17.22
N ALA A 628 13.36 12.29 17.49
CA ALA A 628 12.81 12.10 18.82
C ALA A 628 13.22 10.75 19.43
N HIS A 629 13.10 9.65 18.68
CA HIS A 629 13.54 8.33 19.15
C HIS A 629 15.05 8.23 19.40
N ARG A 630 15.86 9.06 18.74
CA ARG A 630 17.33 9.05 18.84
C ARG A 630 17.87 9.94 19.95
N THR A 631 17.12 10.97 20.37
CA THR A 631 17.63 12.01 21.28
C THR A 631 16.78 12.27 22.51
N LEU A 632 15.47 12.02 22.48
CA LEU A 632 14.61 12.18 23.65
C LEU A 632 14.60 10.89 24.47
N ASP A 633 14.64 11.01 25.79
CA ASP A 633 14.34 9.87 26.67
C ASP A 633 12.90 9.41 26.45
N LEU A 634 12.64 8.11 26.43
CA LEU A 634 11.30 7.56 26.16
C LEU A 634 10.25 7.94 27.23
N ASP A 635 10.71 8.34 28.42
CA ASP A 635 9.89 8.85 29.51
C ASP A 635 9.82 10.39 29.54
N HIS A 636 10.54 11.06 28.63
CA HIS A 636 10.51 12.52 28.50
C HIS A 636 9.09 12.99 28.16
N VAL A 637 8.62 14.06 28.82
CA VAL A 637 7.25 14.55 28.64
C VAL A 637 6.92 14.87 27.18
N LEU A 638 7.85 15.49 26.47
CA LEU A 638 7.71 15.81 25.04
C LEU A 638 7.54 14.55 24.18
N PHE A 639 8.33 13.49 24.46
CA PHE A 639 8.21 12.23 23.73
C PHE A 639 6.83 11.59 23.99
N LYS A 640 6.41 11.52 25.26
CA LYS A 640 5.10 10.97 25.63
C LYS A 640 3.91 11.76 25.10
N LEU A 641 4.07 13.07 24.91
CA LEU A 641 3.05 13.93 24.33
C LEU A 641 2.89 13.70 22.83
N LEU A 642 3.98 13.44 22.10
CA LEU A 642 3.98 13.33 20.64
C LEU A 642 3.83 11.89 20.13
N GLU A 643 4.32 10.89 20.87
CA GLU A 643 4.30 9.46 20.51
C GLU A 643 2.94 8.96 19.94
N PRO A 644 1.77 9.32 20.52
CA PRO A 644 0.47 8.88 19.98
C PRO A 644 0.16 9.36 18.55
N HIS A 645 0.79 10.46 18.11
CA HIS A 645 0.53 11.12 16.83
C HIS A 645 1.42 10.60 15.69
N TRP A 646 2.29 9.63 15.95
CA TRP A 646 3.24 9.09 14.97
C TRP A 646 2.85 7.70 14.44
N SER A 647 1.72 7.18 14.91
CA SER A 647 1.25 5.84 14.55
C SER A 647 1.17 5.68 13.04
N THR A 648 1.71 4.57 12.53
CA THR A 648 1.76 4.14 11.12
C THR A 648 2.60 4.97 10.15
N THR A 649 2.95 6.22 10.48
CA THR A 649 3.62 7.17 9.56
C THR A 649 4.92 6.61 8.97
N LEU A 650 5.77 5.97 9.78
CA LEU A 650 7.04 5.40 9.30
C LEU A 650 6.83 4.26 8.29
N SER A 651 5.84 3.40 8.53
CA SER A 651 5.49 2.28 7.64
C SER A 651 4.92 2.78 6.31
N LEU A 652 4.04 3.78 6.37
CA LEU A 652 3.48 4.44 5.20
C LEU A 652 4.54 5.10 4.33
N ASN A 653 5.44 5.87 4.95
CA ASN A 653 6.48 6.57 4.22
C ASN A 653 7.45 5.62 3.52
N ALA A 654 7.78 4.48 4.14
CA ALA A 654 8.58 3.45 3.49
C ALA A 654 7.88 2.86 2.27
N ALA A 655 6.58 2.50 2.39
CA ALA A 655 5.79 2.00 1.28
C ALA A 655 5.65 3.05 0.14
N ALA A 656 5.48 4.32 0.50
CA ALA A 656 5.40 5.42 -0.45
C ALA A 656 6.71 5.60 -1.23
N ARG A 657 7.87 5.48 -0.56
CA ARG A 657 9.19 5.53 -1.20
C ARG A 657 9.45 4.35 -2.13
N GLU A 658 9.05 3.14 -1.74
CA GLU A 658 9.31 1.93 -2.54
C GLU A 658 8.37 1.78 -3.74
N THR A 659 7.12 2.25 -3.62
CA THR A 659 6.07 1.96 -4.60
C THR A 659 5.36 3.20 -5.10
N LEU A 660 4.72 3.99 -4.23
CA LEU A 660 3.81 5.06 -4.65
C LEU A 660 4.52 6.11 -5.51
N VAL A 661 5.60 6.71 -5.01
CA VAL A 661 6.31 7.77 -5.73
C VAL A 661 6.93 7.25 -7.04
N PRO A 662 7.80 6.22 -7.04
CA PRO A 662 8.51 5.82 -8.26
C PRO A 662 7.62 5.15 -9.31
N LYS A 663 6.60 4.38 -8.90
CA LYS A 663 5.79 3.58 -9.84
C LYS A 663 4.49 4.27 -10.24
N ILE A 664 4.01 5.21 -9.44
CA ILE A 664 2.69 5.82 -9.59
C ILE A 664 2.80 7.31 -9.84
N ILE A 665 3.25 8.10 -8.85
CA ILE A 665 3.28 9.57 -8.92
C ILE A 665 4.07 10.01 -10.14
N ILE A 666 5.32 9.57 -10.29
CA ILE A 666 6.17 9.96 -11.43
C ILE A 666 5.52 9.56 -12.76
N GLY A 667 4.94 8.37 -12.82
CA GLY A 667 4.27 7.84 -14.01
C GLY A 667 2.98 8.56 -14.40
N MET A 668 2.46 9.48 -13.57
CA MET A 668 1.23 10.23 -13.82
C MET A 668 1.47 11.67 -14.29
N THR A 669 2.66 12.22 -14.02
CA THR A 669 2.92 13.66 -14.21
C THR A 669 3.53 13.98 -15.58
N GLY A 670 3.52 15.26 -15.95
CA GLY A 670 4.27 15.76 -17.11
C GLY A 670 5.75 16.04 -16.84
N PHE A 671 6.27 15.67 -15.68
CA PHE A 671 7.65 15.90 -15.24
C PHE A 671 8.43 14.59 -15.24
N THR A 672 9.73 14.67 -15.52
CA THR A 672 10.60 13.50 -15.44
C THR A 672 10.82 13.05 -13.99
N ALA A 673 11.36 11.85 -13.79
CA ALA A 673 11.71 11.37 -12.47
C ALA A 673 12.73 12.31 -11.77
N GLU A 674 13.75 12.75 -12.52
CA GLU A 674 14.78 13.67 -12.02
C GLU A 674 14.18 15.00 -11.57
N GLU A 675 13.29 15.57 -12.39
CA GLU A 675 12.59 16.83 -12.09
C GLU A 675 11.71 16.70 -10.85
N THR A 676 10.94 15.60 -10.75
CA THR A 676 10.05 15.37 -9.61
C THR A 676 10.84 15.21 -8.30
N TYR A 677 11.94 14.44 -8.33
CA TYR A 677 12.82 14.30 -7.15
C TYR A 677 13.57 15.60 -6.81
N ALA A 678 13.95 16.39 -7.81
CA ALA A 678 14.54 17.71 -7.58
C ALA A 678 13.54 18.65 -6.88
N PHE A 679 12.30 18.71 -7.37
CA PHE A 679 11.23 19.50 -6.76
C PHE A 679 10.91 19.05 -5.34
N LEU A 680 10.81 17.74 -5.10
CA LEU A 680 10.61 17.15 -3.77
C LEU A 680 11.72 17.57 -2.80
N LYS A 681 12.99 17.41 -3.18
CA LYS A 681 14.14 17.78 -2.34
C LYS A 681 14.20 19.27 -2.07
N THR A 682 13.97 20.10 -3.09
CA THR A 682 13.98 21.56 -2.91
C THR A 682 12.85 22.01 -2.00
N SER A 683 11.65 21.43 -2.13
CA SER A 683 10.52 21.69 -1.23
C SER A 683 10.89 21.35 0.22
N TYR A 684 11.55 20.20 0.44
CA TYR A 684 12.02 19.82 1.78
C TYR A 684 13.06 20.79 2.33
N ASN A 685 14.09 21.11 1.54
CA ASN A 685 15.17 21.99 1.95
C ASN A 685 14.70 23.43 2.25
N ASN A 686 13.64 23.87 1.58
CA ASN A 686 13.06 25.20 1.75
C ASN A 686 11.98 25.25 2.85
N PHE A 687 11.61 24.11 3.45
CA PHE A 687 10.63 24.08 4.52
C PHE A 687 11.12 24.85 5.74
N ASN A 688 10.36 25.85 6.16
CA ASN A 688 10.66 26.66 7.34
C ASN A 688 9.63 26.38 8.43
N TRP A 689 10.06 25.68 9.47
CA TRP A 689 9.20 25.24 10.57
C TRP A 689 8.38 26.37 11.20
N THR A 690 9.04 27.47 11.58
CA THR A 690 8.35 28.56 12.29
C THR A 690 7.44 29.37 11.37
N ASP A 691 7.81 29.53 10.10
CA ASP A 691 6.96 30.20 9.12
C ASP A 691 5.68 29.40 8.83
N HIS A 692 5.73 28.07 8.96
CA HIS A 692 4.59 27.18 8.75
C HIS A 692 3.69 27.01 9.98
N TYR A 693 4.03 27.60 11.14
CA TYR A 693 3.09 27.65 12.26
C TYR A 693 1.82 28.38 11.81
N VAL A 694 0.65 27.82 12.08
CA VAL A 694 -0.62 28.29 11.50
C VAL A 694 -0.82 29.82 11.58
N PRO A 695 -0.60 30.49 12.74
CA PRO A 695 -0.75 31.94 12.82
C PRO A 695 0.27 32.71 11.96
N ASN A 696 1.50 32.19 11.86
CA ASN A 696 2.58 32.81 11.09
C ASN A 696 2.34 32.66 9.59
N ASP A 697 1.99 31.45 9.15
CA ASP A 697 1.65 31.14 7.76
C ASP A 697 0.50 32.01 7.25
N LEU A 698 -0.62 32.00 7.99
CA LEU A 698 -1.80 32.79 7.67
C LEU A 698 -1.47 34.29 7.54
N ARG A 699 -0.74 34.84 8.50
CA ARG A 699 -0.31 36.25 8.47
C ARG A 699 0.62 36.53 7.29
N LYS A 700 1.62 35.68 7.06
CA LYS A 700 2.58 35.79 5.96
C LYS A 700 1.90 35.79 4.59
N ARG A 701 0.89 34.94 4.42
CA ARG A 701 0.08 34.86 3.20
C ARG A 701 -0.96 35.98 3.07
N GLY A 702 -1.10 36.84 4.09
CA GLY A 702 -1.98 38.01 4.05
C GLY A 702 -3.42 37.75 4.52
N PHE A 703 -3.61 36.74 5.39
CA PHE A 703 -4.85 36.34 6.04
C PHE A 703 -4.67 36.32 7.57
N PRO A 704 -4.40 37.46 8.23
CA PRO A 704 -4.08 37.48 9.66
C PRO A 704 -5.21 36.81 10.49
N PRO A 705 -4.89 35.91 11.44
CA PRO A 705 -5.90 35.15 12.20
C PRO A 705 -7.00 36.01 12.84
N GLU A 706 -6.65 37.18 13.36
CA GLU A 706 -7.57 38.14 13.98
C GLU A 706 -8.62 38.71 13.02
N ASP A 707 -8.41 38.58 11.71
CA ASP A 707 -9.32 39.08 10.68
C ASP A 707 -10.27 38.01 10.14
N LEU A 708 -10.04 36.72 10.41
CA LEU A 708 -10.72 35.61 9.74
C LEU A 708 -12.24 35.53 9.97
N ASP A 709 -12.76 36.19 11.01
CA ASP A 709 -14.20 36.31 11.25
C ASP A 709 -14.85 37.53 10.57
N LYS A 710 -14.07 38.37 9.86
CA LYS A 710 -14.63 39.44 9.03
C LYS A 710 -15.40 38.83 7.85
N PRO A 711 -16.49 39.49 7.38
CA PRO A 711 -17.29 38.98 6.25
C PRO A 711 -16.48 38.64 5.00
N LYS A 712 -15.38 39.36 4.74
CA LYS A 712 -14.51 39.13 3.58
C LYS A 712 -13.85 37.73 3.53
N TYR A 713 -13.69 37.04 4.66
CA TYR A 713 -13.00 35.75 4.72
C TYR A 713 -13.93 34.58 5.02
N HIS A 714 -15.25 34.78 5.02
CA HIS A 714 -16.20 33.72 5.39
C HIS A 714 -16.06 32.47 4.51
N ASN A 715 -15.75 32.64 3.22
CA ASN A 715 -15.52 31.55 2.26
C ASN A 715 -14.17 30.83 2.44
N TYR A 716 -13.26 31.34 3.27
CA TYR A 716 -11.98 30.68 3.56
C TYR A 716 -12.13 29.66 4.71
N GLY A 717 -12.99 28.66 4.48
CA GLY A 717 -13.37 27.66 5.47
C GLY A 717 -12.17 26.91 6.10
N TYR A 718 -11.11 26.64 5.33
CA TYR A 718 -9.88 26.06 5.87
C TYR A 718 -9.24 26.98 6.92
N ALA A 719 -8.95 28.24 6.57
CA ALA A 719 -8.23 29.17 7.45
C ALA A 719 -8.97 29.38 8.77
N ARG A 720 -10.30 29.56 8.72
CA ARG A 720 -11.15 29.75 9.92
C ARG A 720 -11.10 28.53 10.85
N ASN A 721 -11.22 27.33 10.29
CA ASN A 721 -11.16 26.11 11.07
C ASN A 721 -9.74 25.86 11.63
N ILE A 722 -8.70 25.97 10.81
CA ILE A 722 -7.35 25.60 11.20
C ILE A 722 -6.75 26.56 12.23
N ALA A 723 -7.07 27.85 12.16
CA ALA A 723 -6.68 28.82 13.20
C ALA A 723 -7.28 28.43 14.56
N ARG A 724 -8.56 28.01 14.57
CA ARG A 724 -9.23 27.57 15.79
C ARG A 724 -8.70 26.23 16.31
N THR A 725 -8.40 25.28 15.42
CA THR A 725 -7.75 24.02 15.78
C THR A 725 -6.37 24.27 16.40
N TRP A 726 -5.56 25.17 15.81
CA TRP A 726 -4.26 25.55 16.36
C TRP A 726 -4.37 26.06 17.80
N GLU A 727 -5.31 26.97 18.08
CA GLU A 727 -5.54 27.50 19.43
C GLU A 727 -5.90 26.40 20.44
N ILE A 728 -6.75 25.45 20.05
CA ILE A 728 -7.15 24.31 20.88
C ILE A 728 -5.95 23.40 21.18
N LEU A 729 -5.18 23.04 20.15
CA LEU A 729 -3.98 22.21 20.30
C LEU A 729 -2.93 22.90 21.17
N ARG A 730 -2.68 24.19 20.91
CA ARG A 730 -1.72 24.99 21.67
C ARG A 730 -2.11 25.09 23.15
N LYS A 731 -3.41 25.25 23.46
CA LYS A 731 -3.92 25.26 24.83
C LYS A 731 -3.69 23.92 25.53
N PHE A 732 -3.94 22.80 24.84
CA PHE A 732 -3.65 21.46 25.34
C PHE A 732 -2.16 21.28 25.64
N VAL A 733 -1.30 21.56 24.66
CA VAL A 733 0.16 21.43 24.76
C VAL A 733 0.72 22.36 25.86
N SER A 734 0.26 23.60 25.91
CA SER A 734 0.66 24.59 26.93
C SER A 734 0.37 24.10 28.34
N LYS A 735 -0.79 23.47 28.58
CA LYS A 735 -1.15 22.92 29.90
C LYS A 735 -0.21 21.80 30.31
N VAL A 736 0.19 20.93 29.38
CA VAL A 736 1.18 19.86 29.64
C VAL A 736 2.55 20.44 29.95
N LEU A 737 3.08 21.27 29.05
CA LEU A 737 4.48 21.72 29.12
C LEU A 737 4.71 22.75 30.21
N THR A 738 3.76 23.65 30.49
CA THR A 738 3.89 24.60 31.62
C THR A 738 3.94 23.86 32.95
N THR A 739 3.22 22.74 33.08
CA THR A 739 3.26 21.90 34.28
C THR A 739 4.58 21.14 34.39
N ALA A 740 5.12 20.67 33.28
CA ALA A 740 6.38 19.91 33.25
C ALA A 740 7.64 20.79 33.35
N TYR A 741 7.56 22.06 32.95
CA TYR A 741 8.66 23.03 32.98
C TYR A 741 8.35 24.22 33.93
N PRO A 742 8.24 24.00 35.26
CA PRO A 742 7.96 25.08 36.22
C PRO A 742 9.08 26.13 36.30
N GLY A 743 10.30 25.80 35.84
CA GLY A 743 11.41 26.76 35.70
C GLY A 743 11.35 27.61 34.44
N GLY A 744 10.31 27.46 33.61
CA GLY A 744 10.10 28.24 32.39
C GLY A 744 11.26 28.12 31.39
N ASP A 745 11.60 29.23 30.76
CA ASP A 745 12.62 29.30 29.69
C ASP A 745 14.00 28.78 30.14
N THR A 746 14.40 29.02 31.39
CA THR A 746 15.71 28.55 31.88
C THR A 746 15.75 27.02 31.89
N GLN A 747 14.68 26.36 32.34
CA GLN A 747 14.62 24.90 32.36
C GLN A 747 14.60 24.30 30.95
N VAL A 748 13.93 24.94 29.99
CA VAL A 748 13.93 24.49 28.58
C VAL A 748 15.30 24.69 27.94
N ALA A 749 15.93 25.84 28.15
CA ALA A 749 17.25 26.15 27.62
C ALA A 749 18.35 25.21 28.15
N ASP A 750 18.18 24.70 29.37
CA ASP A 750 19.11 23.76 30.02
C ASP A 750 18.73 22.28 29.81
N ASP A 751 17.65 21.97 29.10
CA ASP A 751 17.19 20.59 28.86
C ASP A 751 18.08 19.88 27.83
N PRO A 752 18.89 18.88 28.24
CA PRO A 752 19.83 18.23 27.35
C PRO A 752 19.14 17.41 26.24
N SER A 753 17.92 16.92 26.48
CA SER A 753 17.16 16.15 25.49
C SER A 753 16.64 17.05 24.37
N VAL A 754 16.11 18.23 24.73
CA VAL A 754 15.63 19.23 23.76
C VAL A 754 16.79 19.81 22.94
N ILE A 755 17.92 20.11 23.59
CA ILE A 755 19.14 20.58 22.89
C ILE A 755 19.61 19.51 21.88
N ALA A 756 19.74 18.25 22.31
CA ALA A 756 20.18 17.16 21.45
C ALA A 756 19.22 16.92 20.29
N PHE A 757 17.91 17.01 20.53
CA PHE A 757 16.89 16.91 19.49
C PHE A 757 17.05 17.99 18.41
N CYS A 758 17.15 19.26 18.82
CA CYS A 758 17.34 20.37 17.86
C CYS A 758 18.63 20.19 17.05
N GLN A 759 19.71 19.71 17.69
CA GLN A 759 20.98 19.43 17.00
C GLN A 759 20.86 18.28 16.00
N GLU A 760 20.14 17.20 16.34
CA GLU A 760 19.93 16.05 15.46
C GLU A 760 19.12 16.43 14.22
N VAL A 761 18.05 17.21 14.38
CA VAL A 761 17.23 17.71 13.27
C VAL A 761 18.07 18.58 12.32
N ARG A 762 18.93 19.44 12.86
CA ARG A 762 19.78 20.36 12.07
C ARG A 762 20.99 19.67 11.42
N SER A 763 21.42 18.54 11.95
CA SER A 763 22.67 17.90 11.56
C SER A 763 22.67 17.43 10.11
N GLY A 764 23.82 17.57 9.43
CA GLY A 764 24.05 17.01 8.09
C GLY A 764 24.02 15.48 8.03
N SER A 765 24.27 14.83 9.18
CA SER A 765 24.13 13.38 9.39
C SER A 765 22.85 13.01 10.15
N GLY A 766 21.90 13.94 10.25
CA GLY A 766 20.59 13.75 10.87
C GLY A 766 19.47 14.23 9.96
N GLY A 767 18.57 15.07 10.49
CA GLY A 767 17.41 15.56 9.75
C GLY A 767 17.70 16.54 8.60
N ARG A 768 18.94 17.05 8.45
CA ARG A 768 19.34 17.99 7.39
C ARG A 768 18.42 19.21 7.24
N GLN A 769 17.89 19.71 8.36
CA GLN A 769 17.09 20.93 8.42
C GLN A 769 17.87 22.03 9.16
N PRO A 770 18.89 22.65 8.54
CA PRO A 770 19.77 23.60 9.23
C PRO A 770 19.05 24.85 9.76
N SER A 771 17.93 25.21 9.12
CA SER A 771 17.02 26.31 9.49
C SER A 771 16.11 25.98 10.68
N PHE A 772 16.06 24.73 11.15
CA PHE A 772 15.24 24.35 12.30
C PHE A 772 15.65 25.16 13.54
N PRO A 773 14.69 25.71 14.31
CA PRO A 773 14.98 26.64 15.40
C PRO A 773 15.71 25.96 16.58
N GLU A 774 16.51 26.73 17.30
CA GLU A 774 16.94 26.33 18.65
C GLU A 774 15.82 26.64 19.64
N ILE A 775 15.22 25.59 20.20
CA ILE A 775 14.12 25.74 21.15
C ILE A 775 14.71 26.06 22.54
N LYS A 776 14.64 27.32 22.95
CA LYS A 776 15.19 27.82 24.23
C LYS A 776 14.16 28.41 25.18
N THR A 777 12.94 28.59 24.73
CA THR A 777 11.85 29.17 25.52
C THR A 777 10.72 28.16 25.67
N LEU A 778 9.99 28.26 26.77
CA LEU A 778 8.80 27.44 27.00
C LEU A 778 7.75 27.68 25.91
N ASP A 779 7.57 28.94 25.51
CA ASP A 779 6.64 29.30 24.44
C ASP A 779 7.07 28.68 23.09
N GLY A 780 8.37 28.68 22.78
CA GLY A 780 8.90 28.03 21.57
C GLY A 780 8.75 26.50 21.59
N LEU A 781 8.88 25.86 22.77
CA LEU A 781 8.65 24.43 22.93
C LEU A 781 7.16 24.08 22.77
N ILE A 782 6.27 24.93 23.28
CA ILE A 782 4.81 24.81 23.11
C ILE A 782 4.44 24.91 21.64
N ASP A 783 4.93 25.93 20.93
CA ASP A 783 4.62 26.11 19.51
C ASP A 783 5.17 24.95 18.66
N PHE A 784 6.38 24.48 18.95
CA PHE A 784 6.96 23.32 18.28
C PHE A 784 6.11 22.05 18.45
N ALA A 785 5.77 21.69 19.70
CA ALA A 785 4.97 20.50 19.96
C ALA A 785 3.55 20.64 19.38
N THR A 786 2.98 21.86 19.37
CA THR A 786 1.72 22.16 18.69
C THR A 786 1.83 21.92 17.18
N MET A 787 2.94 22.33 16.57
CA MET A 787 3.19 22.14 15.14
C MET A 787 3.28 20.66 14.77
N CYS A 788 4.01 19.82 15.52
CA CYS A 788 4.06 18.38 15.25
C CYS A 788 2.66 17.74 15.27
N ILE A 789 1.84 18.03 16.30
CA ILE A 789 0.48 17.51 16.37
C ILE A 789 -0.39 18.07 15.23
N HIS A 790 -0.22 19.35 14.88
CA HIS A 790 -0.93 19.98 13.76
C HIS A 790 -0.61 19.31 12.42
N VAL A 791 0.68 19.07 12.13
CA VAL A 791 1.13 18.40 10.91
C VAL A 791 0.57 16.98 10.82
N ALA A 792 0.72 16.21 11.89
CA ALA A 792 0.33 14.81 11.92
C ALA A 792 -1.20 14.60 11.82
N SER A 793 -2.00 15.54 12.33
CA SER A 793 -3.44 15.38 12.47
C SER A 793 -4.25 16.32 11.53
N PRO A 794 -4.60 17.56 11.91
CA PRO A 794 -5.51 18.39 11.12
C PRO A 794 -4.95 18.81 9.77
N GLN A 795 -3.64 19.08 9.65
CA GLN A 795 -3.05 19.49 8.37
C GLN A 795 -3.12 18.36 7.35
N HIS A 796 -2.60 17.18 7.69
CA HIS A 796 -2.67 15.99 6.84
C HIS A 796 -4.12 15.67 6.44
N THR A 797 -5.05 15.66 7.42
CA THR A 797 -6.48 15.43 7.14
C THR A 797 -7.02 16.43 6.10
N ALA A 798 -6.77 17.73 6.28
CA ALA A 798 -7.29 18.78 5.40
C ALA A 798 -6.81 18.64 3.95
N VAL A 799 -5.55 18.26 3.75
CA VAL A 799 -4.95 18.16 2.40
C VAL A 799 -5.14 16.79 1.75
N ASN A 800 -5.55 15.77 2.53
CA ASN A 800 -5.69 14.39 2.05
C ASN A 800 -7.15 13.96 1.81
N TYR A 801 -8.07 14.20 2.74
CA TYR A 801 -9.41 13.59 2.71
C TYR A 801 -10.31 14.08 1.56
N LEU A 802 -10.02 15.25 1.00
CA LEU A 802 -10.77 15.82 -0.12
C LEU A 802 -10.22 15.44 -1.50
N GLN A 803 -9.12 14.66 -1.57
CA GLN A 803 -8.53 14.21 -2.84
C GLN A 803 -9.55 13.47 -3.71
N GLN A 804 -10.27 12.49 -3.16
CA GLN A 804 -11.35 11.78 -3.86
C GLN A 804 -12.43 12.72 -4.42
N TYR A 805 -12.77 13.78 -3.70
CA TYR A 805 -13.82 14.69 -4.16
C TYR A 805 -13.36 15.52 -5.36
N TYR A 806 -12.14 16.07 -5.31
CA TYR A 806 -11.65 17.02 -6.32
C TYR A 806 -10.88 16.39 -7.48
N GLN A 807 -10.26 15.22 -7.30
CA GLN A 807 -9.33 14.66 -8.30
C GLN A 807 -9.91 13.44 -9.04
N THR A 808 -10.81 12.66 -8.44
CA THR A 808 -11.39 11.46 -9.07
C THR A 808 -12.21 11.78 -10.32
N PHE A 809 -12.77 13.00 -10.40
CA PHE A 809 -13.26 13.55 -11.65
C PHE A 809 -12.12 14.28 -12.36
N VAL A 810 -11.32 13.51 -13.12
CA VAL A 810 -10.08 13.96 -13.80
C VAL A 810 -10.19 15.31 -14.53
N PRO A 811 -11.30 15.66 -15.22
CA PRO A 811 -11.40 16.97 -15.88
C PRO A 811 -11.34 18.19 -14.93
N ASN A 812 -11.63 18.02 -13.63
CA ASN A 812 -11.51 19.12 -12.67
C ASN A 812 -10.05 19.39 -12.29
N LYS A 813 -9.28 18.33 -11.96
CA LYS A 813 -7.91 18.46 -11.48
C LYS A 813 -7.02 17.33 -12.01
N PRO A 814 -6.63 17.38 -13.31
CA PRO A 814 -5.73 16.38 -13.89
C PRO A 814 -4.30 16.60 -13.40
N SER A 815 -3.51 15.53 -13.28
CA SER A 815 -2.09 15.62 -12.86
C SER A 815 -1.12 15.97 -14.00
N ALA A 816 -1.58 15.87 -15.25
CA ALA A 816 -0.84 16.28 -16.43
C ALA A 816 -1.79 16.49 -17.62
N LEU A 817 -1.31 17.22 -18.64
CA LEU A 817 -1.97 17.32 -19.94
C LEU A 817 -1.46 16.24 -20.90
N CYS A 818 -2.28 15.86 -21.89
CA CYS A 818 -1.97 14.86 -22.92
C CYS A 818 -1.72 15.47 -24.31
N ALA A 819 -1.70 16.80 -24.41
CA ALA A 819 -1.39 17.55 -25.61
C ALA A 819 -0.43 18.70 -25.27
N ARG A 820 0.36 19.14 -26.27
CA ARG A 820 1.29 20.26 -26.09
C ARG A 820 0.55 21.53 -25.69
N LEU A 821 1.20 22.36 -24.89
CA LEU A 821 0.68 23.69 -24.56
C LEU A 821 0.65 24.58 -25.81
N PRO A 822 -0.33 25.51 -25.91
CA PRO A 822 -0.32 26.55 -26.92
C PRO A 822 0.89 27.46 -26.71
N GLN A 823 1.53 27.88 -27.81
CA GLN A 823 2.76 28.66 -27.81
C GLN A 823 2.49 30.17 -27.91
N SER A 824 1.24 30.56 -28.11
CA SER A 824 0.82 31.97 -28.18
C SER A 824 -0.59 32.15 -27.65
N LEU A 825 -0.92 33.38 -27.26
CA LEU A 825 -2.29 33.74 -26.88
C LEU A 825 -3.28 33.51 -28.03
N THR A 826 -2.89 33.82 -29.27
CA THR A 826 -3.74 33.59 -30.45
C THR A 826 -4.07 32.12 -30.64
N GLU A 827 -3.10 31.22 -30.45
CA GLU A 827 -3.33 29.78 -30.51
C GLU A 827 -4.30 29.33 -29.40
N LEU A 828 -4.09 29.78 -28.16
CA LEU A 828 -4.99 29.47 -27.05
C LEU A 828 -6.42 29.99 -27.30
N GLN A 829 -6.56 31.21 -27.81
CA GLN A 829 -7.87 31.82 -28.09
C GLN A 829 -8.66 31.09 -29.18
N ALA A 830 -7.99 30.29 -30.02
CA ALA A 830 -8.62 29.47 -31.04
C ALA A 830 -9.14 28.11 -30.52
N TYR A 831 -8.82 27.74 -29.27
CA TYR A 831 -9.22 26.44 -28.72
C TYR A 831 -10.74 26.32 -28.62
N GLY A 832 -11.25 25.18 -29.11
CA GLY A 832 -12.61 24.72 -28.89
C GLY A 832 -12.66 23.55 -27.90
N GLU A 833 -13.85 22.98 -27.72
CA GLU A 833 -14.09 21.85 -26.81
C GLU A 833 -13.16 20.66 -27.10
N GLN A 834 -12.92 20.36 -28.39
CA GLN A 834 -12.11 19.22 -28.80
C GLN A 834 -10.64 19.38 -28.39
N ASP A 835 -10.09 20.59 -28.44
CA ASP A 835 -8.72 20.85 -28.01
C ASP A 835 -8.55 20.59 -26.51
N VAL A 836 -9.53 21.05 -25.71
CA VAL A 836 -9.55 20.81 -24.25
C VAL A 836 -9.75 19.32 -23.93
N LEU A 837 -10.65 18.65 -24.64
CA LEU A 837 -10.92 17.21 -24.47
C LEU A 837 -9.67 16.38 -24.81
N LEU A 838 -8.94 16.73 -25.88
CA LEU A 838 -7.73 16.03 -26.29
C LEU A 838 -6.53 16.29 -25.37
N ALA A 839 -6.56 17.38 -24.61
CA ALA A 839 -5.58 17.64 -23.56
C ALA A 839 -5.81 16.78 -22.30
N LEU A 840 -6.96 16.13 -22.16
CA LEU A 840 -7.23 15.13 -21.10
C LEU A 840 -6.82 13.71 -21.56
N PRO A 841 -6.64 12.75 -20.63
CA PRO A 841 -6.23 11.38 -20.96
C PRO A 841 -7.35 10.51 -21.58
N VAL A 842 -8.22 11.08 -22.40
CA VAL A 842 -9.35 10.38 -23.05
C VAL A 842 -8.93 9.36 -24.10
N ARG A 843 -7.68 9.46 -24.60
CA ARG A 843 -7.02 8.44 -25.45
C ARG A 843 -5.98 7.62 -24.71
N ARG A 844 -5.85 7.84 -23.40
CA ARG A 844 -4.84 7.24 -22.52
C ARG A 844 -5.54 6.67 -21.30
N GLN A 845 -6.36 5.64 -21.51
CA GLN A 845 -7.26 5.08 -20.49
C GLN A 845 -6.56 4.71 -19.17
N ARG A 846 -5.35 4.13 -19.25
CA ARG A 846 -4.53 3.85 -18.07
C ARG A 846 -4.27 5.10 -17.23
N ASP A 847 -3.99 6.22 -17.87
CA ASP A 847 -3.65 7.46 -17.18
C ASP A 847 -4.85 8.04 -16.49
N TRP A 848 -6.00 8.03 -17.16
CA TRP A 848 -7.27 8.40 -16.56
C TRP A 848 -7.55 7.58 -15.29
N LEU A 849 -7.37 6.26 -15.37
CA LEU A 849 -7.65 5.36 -14.25
C LEU A 849 -6.73 5.61 -13.07
N ILE A 850 -5.43 5.76 -13.32
CA ILE A 850 -4.48 6.04 -12.24
C ILE A 850 -4.78 7.43 -11.63
N MET A 851 -5.08 8.44 -12.46
CA MET A 851 -5.50 9.77 -12.00
C MET A 851 -6.77 9.76 -11.16
N ALA A 852 -7.69 8.82 -11.40
CA ALA A 852 -8.92 8.70 -10.63
C ALA A 852 -8.81 7.79 -9.39
N GLN A 853 -8.05 6.69 -9.49
CA GLN A 853 -7.98 5.65 -8.46
C GLN A 853 -7.00 6.01 -7.33
N VAL A 854 -5.90 6.70 -7.62
CA VAL A 854 -4.92 7.05 -6.59
C VAL A 854 -5.52 8.00 -5.54
N PRO A 855 -6.21 9.09 -5.92
CA PRO A 855 -6.91 9.95 -4.96
C PRO A 855 -7.91 9.20 -4.09
N TYR A 856 -8.63 8.24 -4.68
CA TYR A 856 -9.55 7.37 -3.95
C TYR A 856 -8.82 6.52 -2.89
N LEU A 857 -7.69 5.93 -3.27
CA LEU A 857 -6.87 5.10 -2.39
C LEU A 857 -6.27 5.93 -1.24
N LEU A 858 -5.83 7.15 -1.50
CA LEU A 858 -5.17 7.97 -0.50
C LEU A 858 -6.16 8.65 0.47
N SER A 859 -7.42 8.82 0.07
CA SER A 859 -8.38 9.61 0.86
C SER A 859 -9.39 8.77 1.67
N PHE A 860 -9.06 7.54 2.06
CA PHE A 860 -9.99 6.74 2.86
C PHE A 860 -10.24 7.41 4.22
N GLU A 861 -11.51 7.72 4.50
CA GLU A 861 -11.90 8.15 5.85
C GLU A 861 -11.67 7.01 6.85
N MET A 862 -10.95 7.34 7.91
CA MET A 862 -10.54 6.40 8.96
C MET A 862 -11.72 5.94 9.84
N LEU A 863 -11.50 4.85 10.56
CA LEU A 863 -12.43 4.37 11.59
C LEU A 863 -12.58 5.40 12.73
N ASP A 864 -13.77 5.47 13.34
CA ASP A 864 -14.07 6.43 14.41
C ASP A 864 -13.10 6.39 15.61
N ASP A 865 -12.38 5.28 15.82
CA ASP A 865 -11.41 5.07 16.90
C ASP A 865 -10.00 5.63 16.60
N GLN A 866 -9.79 6.21 15.43
CA GLN A 866 -8.50 6.79 14.99
C GLN A 866 -8.56 8.32 14.85
N THR A 867 -9.47 8.98 15.59
CA THR A 867 -9.73 10.42 15.47
C THR A 867 -9.14 11.20 16.64
N ILE A 868 -8.88 12.51 16.44
CA ILE A 868 -8.33 13.35 17.51
C ILE A 868 -9.30 13.51 18.69
N LEU A 869 -10.62 13.48 18.44
CA LEU A 869 -11.62 13.48 19.51
C LEU A 869 -11.62 12.14 20.29
N HIS A 870 -11.44 11.01 19.59
CA HIS A 870 -11.30 9.72 20.25
C HIS A 870 -10.03 9.66 21.10
N TYR A 871 -8.91 10.18 20.59
CA TYR A 871 -7.68 10.35 21.36
C TYR A 871 -7.90 11.13 22.65
N ALA A 872 -8.52 12.32 22.56
CA ALA A 872 -8.76 13.14 23.74
C ALA A 872 -9.63 12.40 24.77
N THR A 873 -10.66 11.69 24.30
CA THR A 873 -11.60 10.93 25.14
C THR A 873 -10.95 9.73 25.84
N THR A 874 -10.13 8.96 25.13
CA THR A 874 -9.45 7.78 25.70
C THR A 874 -8.31 8.20 26.62
N THR A 875 -7.51 9.18 26.19
CA THR A 875 -6.37 9.72 26.94
C THR A 875 -6.81 10.36 28.25
N SER A 876 -7.97 11.02 28.30
CA SER A 876 -8.48 11.61 29.55
C SER A 876 -8.84 10.58 30.63
N ASN A 877 -8.98 9.30 30.27
CA ASN A 877 -9.41 8.23 31.17
C ASN A 877 -8.36 7.12 31.36
N ALA A 878 -7.29 7.10 30.55
CA ALA A 878 -6.28 6.04 30.58
C ALA A 878 -5.35 6.17 31.81
N SER A 879 -5.36 5.15 32.68
CA SER A 879 -4.46 5.09 33.83
C SER A 879 -2.99 4.87 33.46
N SER A 880 -2.72 4.38 32.25
CA SER A 880 -1.38 4.20 31.69
C SER A 880 -0.74 5.49 31.20
N THR A 881 -1.52 6.55 31.01
CA THR A 881 -1.05 7.86 30.53
C THR A 881 -0.56 8.73 31.70
N PRO A 882 0.56 9.47 31.55
CA PRO A 882 1.01 10.43 32.55
C PRO A 882 -0.12 11.38 32.98
N GLU A 883 -0.23 11.61 34.29
CA GLU A 883 -1.31 12.42 34.88
C GLU A 883 -1.41 13.82 34.28
N ILE A 884 -0.27 14.48 34.05
CA ILE A 884 -0.20 15.79 33.41
C ILE A 884 -0.82 15.82 32.01
N ILE A 885 -0.68 14.74 31.22
CA ILE A 885 -1.26 14.61 29.88
C ILE A 885 -2.75 14.28 30.00
N ARG A 886 -3.12 13.36 30.90
CA ARG A 886 -4.51 12.97 31.16
C ARG A 886 -5.38 14.17 31.56
N ASP A 887 -4.88 15.04 32.43
CA ASP A 887 -5.60 16.22 32.89
C ASP A 887 -5.68 17.33 31.84
N ALA A 888 -4.68 17.44 30.96
CA ALA A 888 -4.76 18.31 29.79
C ALA A 888 -5.74 17.75 28.75
N ALA A 889 -5.79 16.43 28.55
CA ALA A 889 -6.66 15.77 27.59
C ALA A 889 -8.15 15.96 27.91
N LYS A 890 -8.54 16.12 29.18
CA LYS A 890 -9.91 16.51 29.57
C LYS A 890 -10.32 17.84 28.94
N THR A 891 -9.42 18.84 29.00
CA THR A 891 -9.64 20.16 28.39
C THR A 891 -9.63 20.07 26.87
N LEU A 892 -8.71 19.31 26.28
CA LEU A 892 -8.70 19.06 24.84
C LEU A 892 -10.03 18.45 24.36
N LYS A 893 -10.55 17.46 25.09
CA LYS A 893 -11.82 16.82 24.77
C LYS A 893 -12.97 17.83 24.76
N GLU A 894 -13.14 18.59 25.84
CA GLU A 894 -14.21 19.60 25.94
C GLU A 894 -14.11 20.66 24.83
N ASP A 895 -12.91 21.14 24.54
CA ASP A 895 -12.68 22.14 23.50
C ASP A 895 -12.98 21.56 22.10
N LEU A 896 -12.61 20.30 21.82
CA LEU A 896 -12.90 19.63 20.55
C LEU A 896 -14.41 19.34 20.38
N GLU A 897 -15.12 18.89 21.43
CA GLU A 897 -16.58 18.71 21.39
C GLU A 897 -17.30 20.03 21.08
N ALA A 898 -16.87 21.14 21.70
CA ALA A 898 -17.38 22.47 21.39
C ALA A 898 -17.03 22.92 19.96
N PHE A 899 -15.84 22.56 19.48
CA PHE A 899 -15.38 22.93 18.14
C PHE A 899 -16.19 22.25 17.03
N GLN A 900 -16.74 21.05 17.22
CA GLN A 900 -17.61 20.40 16.22
C GLN A 900 -18.79 21.29 15.78
N TYR A 901 -19.40 22.01 16.72
CA TYR A 901 -20.46 22.97 16.43
C TYR A 901 -19.94 24.19 15.64
N THR A 902 -18.72 24.62 15.94
CA THR A 902 -18.06 25.73 15.24
C THR A 902 -17.74 25.36 13.79
N VAL A 903 -17.20 24.16 13.53
CA VAL A 903 -16.96 23.64 12.18
C VAL A 903 -18.25 23.61 11.37
N SER A 904 -19.33 23.09 11.97
CA SER A 904 -20.64 23.03 11.33
C SER A 904 -21.18 24.42 10.99
N ARG A 905 -21.05 25.39 11.91
CA ARG A 905 -21.44 26.79 11.67
C ARG A 905 -20.61 27.42 10.55
N TYR A 906 -19.28 27.29 10.59
CA TYR A 906 -18.41 27.83 9.54
C TYR A 906 -18.75 27.25 8.16
N SER A 907 -19.09 25.96 8.08
CA SER A 907 -19.56 25.35 6.82
C SER A 907 -20.90 25.90 6.36
N GLN A 908 -21.82 26.27 7.26
CA GLN A 908 -23.12 26.86 6.92
C GLN A 908 -23.00 28.32 6.48
N GLU A 909 -21.93 29.01 6.90
CA GLU A 909 -21.65 30.41 6.54
C GLU A 909 -20.98 30.55 5.17
N LEU A 910 -20.48 29.47 4.55
CA LEU A 910 -19.93 29.50 3.19
C LEU A 910 -21.01 29.89 2.17
N ASP A 911 -20.65 30.61 1.12
CA ASP A 911 -21.55 30.82 -0.02
C ASP A 911 -21.84 29.48 -0.73
N ASP A 912 -20.83 28.62 -0.85
CA ASP A 912 -20.96 27.31 -1.50
C ASP A 912 -21.60 26.25 -0.58
N GLN A 913 -22.94 26.22 -0.59
CA GLN A 913 -23.71 25.22 0.16
C GLN A 913 -23.82 23.85 -0.55
N LYS A 914 -23.31 23.71 -1.78
CA LYS A 914 -23.31 22.42 -2.51
C LYS A 914 -22.19 21.49 -2.02
N THR A 915 -21.11 22.03 -1.46
CA THR A 915 -19.96 21.29 -0.91
C THR A 915 -19.65 21.75 0.52
N PRO A 916 -20.26 21.14 1.55
CA PRO A 916 -19.98 21.51 2.93
C PRO A 916 -18.52 21.19 3.29
N TYR A 917 -17.86 22.10 4.01
CA TYR A 917 -16.47 21.94 4.44
C TYR A 917 -16.42 21.41 5.88
N LEU A 918 -16.47 20.09 6.02
CA LEU A 918 -16.49 19.38 7.31
C LEU A 918 -15.24 18.52 7.54
N VAL A 919 -14.20 18.69 6.71
CA VAL A 919 -12.99 17.86 6.75
C VAL A 919 -12.22 17.97 8.07
N LEU A 920 -12.35 19.12 8.76
CA LEU A 920 -11.73 19.38 10.07
C LEU A 920 -12.68 19.15 11.26
N ASP A 921 -13.78 18.42 11.07
CA ASP A 921 -14.60 17.94 12.20
C ASP A 921 -13.72 17.03 13.10
N PRO A 922 -13.56 17.34 14.39
CA PRO A 922 -12.78 16.51 15.32
C PRO A 922 -13.15 15.03 15.38
N SER A 923 -14.38 14.67 15.04
CA SER A 923 -14.84 13.27 14.95
C SER A 923 -14.43 12.55 13.66
N LYS A 924 -13.82 13.26 12.72
CA LYS A 924 -13.32 12.73 11.44
C LYS A 924 -11.82 12.96 11.25
N THR A 925 -11.30 14.01 11.88
CA THR A 925 -9.89 14.38 11.82
C THR A 925 -9.04 13.28 12.44
N ALA A 926 -8.16 12.68 11.64
CA ALA A 926 -7.30 11.58 12.08
C ALA A 926 -6.35 12.03 13.21
N ILE A 927 -5.99 11.13 14.12
CA ILE A 927 -5.02 11.41 15.20
C ILE A 927 -3.57 11.54 14.68
N SER A 928 -3.26 10.86 13.58
CA SER A 928 -1.94 10.80 12.95
C SER A 928 -2.06 10.67 11.43
N ILE A 929 -0.93 10.63 10.74
CA ILE A 929 -0.85 10.30 9.32
C ILE A 929 -1.10 8.79 9.19
N LEU A 930 -2.29 8.43 8.72
CA LEU A 930 -2.80 7.05 8.68
C LEU A 930 -2.96 6.47 7.28
N ILE A 931 -2.72 7.25 6.22
CA ILE A 931 -2.82 6.79 4.84
C ILE A 931 -1.96 7.61 3.90
#